data_AF-A0A1W9G6Y9-F1
#
_entry.id   AF-A0A1W9G6Y9-F1
#
_cell.length_a   1.000
_cell.length_b   1.000
_cell.length_c   1.000
_cell.angle_alpha   90.00
_cell.angle_beta   90.00
_cell.angle_gamma   90.00
#
_symmetry.space_group_name_H-M   'P 1'
#
loop_
_entity.id
_entity.type
_entity.pdbx_description
1 polymer ?
#
loop_
_entity_poly.entity_id
_entity_poly.type
_entity_poly.pdbx_seq_one_letter_code
_entity_poly.pdbx_strand_id
1 'polypeptide(L)'
;MTDTAVVLTLKKGHATTKVEGTRVIFSPHQCFAFDNGQDDVACLHALGAHLMTLPGLALVGSKRFVDYLLQHVPDLNARIVGTVLYDNSPELHQPHGLASIRLGALPNETQTVFLCETLAVPRMQMARQLPRSVTIVDLMILADVEPEVIPARGWTPLPRNIYPIDIPEIQFRKDLDVAIVDCPSRNLSLMPNGLGYLNNALKKTAVSFQIVDLDIISYHRFHVHRLFDMGGRITLPGDLVLPEDPWQAEHYDLWTATGGGASGPTGRNEVLEFFRPVIDEAIAALVAARPKVLGLSIQGCNEAAAREVALGVKAKLPDIMIVVGGFSCYNADVGRRAFPECDYMCIGEADLTAGPLLEALAKGERPFNQPGVLSRFDTPDYSYLPAPMIHNLDQIEFPKYEWCDLSVYRNFNDYQLTPIIASRGCRWSRCTFCAERFYWRIRTKENFVDELEWLVGRGCHLFMFNESDLGGMPERVMEICDEIIRRGLHRKVKLTGQLRVNKKQNRAFFEKLREANFVALRFGIDAFSERTLRLQMKGYTVDMITQNLKDCWEVGIFTEVNWVIGVPGETDQDVEEGIELILKNRHYIGRLANINPLILVNGSVYWIDPASHDIVLKEPKEIMYEKYPRALPADQWHSIDPYIDAQVRKERFERIVLALHDAGFNVGAWANRVIEDVKFNRDKARTGTSGTSISAGEFEIAGGKDRDAESNDIEGQAALEASSQRGPLAVLEPSRPAKLLPMLQEAGKPSEDSAKPAAEPPLFGIAGLAPRMVRKMDTHTIIFHNGWYYGIPAALSSVDITSPEASAIPGILRHPTEEDLIVAIEESARWANSRGHYDDQKKQRESGSYMRVDSVGERSESIEIPRKPRILRVGKMHIAVDQEVLKDPFGRKSSIERRSRGEEAGKRNVSVWRRMVELLPESFEGELRRLIRQERFNRGNGGHLNDLQLACMLPHAVVVAYVKEPLKRAMRLVARRGVGNETPIGVPVKGENFSILSVVTKNAQPELLWTIGNYNLVKFDGMFYGVPHGAYVEWDSGLLSSIPGMLVGDTIAEVDGLIRKLGGESGKVSAATSDGRSHASGFTKSPVLLRTMPEEGYDVISYEGWIYGMPHALGPIDLTEIDVLEMPGVIRDVSRDAVENEILALGHNNVRSCSAVEA
;
A
#
# COMPACT_ATOMS: atom_id res chain seq x y z
N MET A 1 5.08 5.81 1.34
CA MET A 1 5.65 4.50 1.76
C MET A 1 6.66 4.12 0.69
N THR A 2 7.92 4.50 0.89
CA THR A 2 8.98 4.37 -0.14
C THR A 2 10.27 3.85 0.52
N ASP A 3 10.08 2.81 1.34
CA ASP A 3 11.08 2.07 2.13
C ASP A 3 12.09 1.27 1.25
N THR A 4 12.29 1.72 0.01
CA THR A 4 13.19 1.21 -1.01
C THR A 4 14.44 2.09 -1.17
N ALA A 5 14.36 3.39 -0.88
CA ALA A 5 15.53 4.27 -0.86
C ALA A 5 16.33 4.07 0.44
N VAL A 6 17.65 3.85 0.33
CA VAL A 6 18.54 3.65 1.48
C VAL A 6 19.77 4.56 1.41
N VAL A 7 20.31 4.90 2.57
CA VAL A 7 21.57 5.64 2.73
C VAL A 7 22.63 4.70 3.29
N LEU A 8 23.68 4.49 2.51
CA LEU A 8 24.88 3.71 2.85
C LEU A 8 25.91 4.61 3.52
N THR A 9 26.39 4.23 4.72
CA THR A 9 27.58 4.86 5.29
C THR A 9 28.81 4.03 4.93
N LEU A 10 29.63 4.52 4.00
CA LEU A 10 30.87 3.85 3.57
C LEU A 10 32.07 4.37 4.37
N LYS A 11 33.05 3.51 4.64
CA LYS A 11 34.29 3.85 5.36
C LYS A 11 35.54 3.44 4.59
N LYS A 12 36.52 4.36 4.54
CA LYS A 12 37.84 4.15 3.94
C LYS A 12 38.93 4.70 4.87
N GLY A 13 39.59 3.80 5.59
CA GLY A 13 40.54 4.18 6.64
C GLY A 13 39.85 4.94 7.77
N HIS A 14 40.15 6.24 7.89
CA HIS A 14 39.53 7.16 8.85
C HIS A 14 38.39 8.00 8.26
N ALA A 15 38.22 8.02 6.93
CA ALA A 15 37.14 8.79 6.30
C ALA A 15 35.85 7.97 6.24
N THR A 16 34.71 8.64 6.42
CA THR A 16 33.36 8.13 6.16
C THR A 16 32.62 9.05 5.20
N THR A 17 31.64 8.50 4.49
CA THR A 17 30.82 9.21 3.51
C THR A 17 29.43 8.57 3.44
N LYS A 18 28.39 9.34 3.11
CA LYS A 18 27.01 8.84 2.93
C LYS A 18 26.69 8.82 1.43
N VAL A 19 26.19 7.69 0.95
CA VAL A 19 25.86 7.43 -0.47
C VAL A 19 24.43 6.92 -0.56
N GLU A 20 23.64 7.44 -1.49
CA GLU A 20 22.27 6.93 -1.73
C GLU A 20 22.30 5.64 -2.55
N GLY A 21 21.37 4.73 -2.26
CA GLY A 21 21.18 3.47 -2.97
C GLY A 21 19.72 3.01 -2.90
N THR A 22 19.41 1.92 -3.59
CA THR A 22 18.09 1.31 -3.63
C THR A 22 18.17 -0.10 -3.08
N ARG A 23 17.32 -0.45 -2.10
CA ARG A 23 17.17 -1.84 -1.65
C ARG A 23 16.51 -2.65 -2.76
N VAL A 24 17.16 -3.72 -3.20
CA VAL A 24 16.69 -4.55 -4.32
C VAL A 24 16.58 -6.02 -3.94
N ILE A 25 15.77 -6.75 -4.71
CA ILE A 25 15.72 -8.20 -4.72
C ILE A 25 15.95 -8.71 -6.14
N PHE A 26 16.45 -9.93 -6.25
CA PHE A 26 16.59 -10.64 -7.51
C PHE A 26 15.23 -11.21 -7.96
N SER A 27 14.86 -10.96 -9.20
CA SER A 27 13.72 -11.58 -9.88
C SER A 27 14.23 -12.57 -10.94
N PRO A 28 14.13 -13.90 -10.70
CA PRO A 28 14.42 -14.88 -11.74
C PRO A 28 13.54 -14.73 -12.98
N HIS A 29 12.31 -14.24 -12.81
CA HIS A 29 11.36 -14.04 -13.91
C HIS A 29 11.80 -12.94 -14.88
N GLN A 30 12.25 -11.78 -14.36
CA GLN A 30 12.78 -10.71 -15.22
C GLN A 30 14.23 -10.96 -15.66
N CYS A 31 14.97 -11.82 -14.98
CA CYS A 31 16.33 -12.19 -15.36
C CYS A 31 16.38 -12.88 -16.73
N PHE A 32 15.61 -13.96 -16.88
CA PHE A 32 15.66 -14.84 -18.06
C PHE A 32 14.63 -14.44 -19.12
N ALA A 33 15.09 -13.86 -20.23
CA ALA A 33 14.25 -13.50 -21.35
C ALA A 33 13.84 -14.71 -22.22
N PHE A 34 14.58 -15.83 -22.13
CA PHE A 34 14.45 -17.00 -23.01
C PHE A 34 14.76 -16.73 -24.49
N ASP A 35 15.53 -15.68 -24.77
CA ASP A 35 15.93 -15.21 -26.10
C ASP A 35 17.25 -15.83 -26.61
N ASN A 36 17.98 -16.55 -25.76
CA ASN A 36 19.39 -16.98 -25.95
C ASN A 36 20.39 -15.80 -26.00
N GLY A 37 20.02 -14.65 -25.45
CA GLY A 37 20.86 -13.47 -25.34
C GLY A 37 22.06 -13.67 -24.40
N GLN A 38 23.08 -12.83 -24.55
CA GLN A 38 24.35 -12.96 -23.82
C GLN A 38 24.17 -12.93 -22.29
N ASP A 39 23.24 -12.13 -21.78
CA ASP A 39 22.92 -12.03 -20.35
C ASP A 39 22.33 -13.35 -19.81
N ASP A 40 21.36 -13.93 -20.54
CA ASP A 40 20.70 -15.19 -20.19
C ASP A 40 21.74 -16.32 -20.16
N VAL A 41 22.57 -16.42 -21.21
CA VAL A 41 23.63 -17.43 -21.34
C VAL A 41 24.68 -17.29 -20.22
N ALA A 42 25.08 -16.06 -19.86
CA ALA A 42 25.99 -15.83 -18.74
C ALA A 42 25.39 -16.28 -17.40
N CYS A 43 24.11 -15.98 -17.16
CA CYS A 43 23.39 -16.43 -15.97
C CYS A 43 23.25 -17.96 -15.91
N LEU A 44 22.93 -18.62 -17.04
CA LEU A 44 22.83 -20.08 -17.12
C LEU A 44 24.19 -20.77 -16.90
N HIS A 45 25.30 -20.24 -17.44
CA HIS A 45 26.62 -20.81 -17.18
C HIS A 45 27.08 -20.65 -15.73
N ALA A 46 26.85 -19.49 -15.11
CA ALA A 46 27.17 -19.28 -13.70
C ALA A 46 26.34 -20.19 -12.77
N LEU A 47 25.04 -20.31 -13.04
CA LEU A 47 24.15 -21.26 -12.38
C LEU A 47 24.61 -22.71 -12.57
N GLY A 48 24.87 -23.12 -13.82
CA GLY A 48 25.35 -24.45 -14.17
C GLY A 48 26.63 -24.83 -13.46
N ALA A 49 27.62 -23.93 -13.40
CA ALA A 49 28.87 -24.12 -12.69
C ALA A 49 28.64 -24.38 -11.18
N HIS A 50 27.66 -23.73 -10.55
CA HIS A 50 27.25 -24.04 -9.19
C HIS A 50 26.56 -25.41 -9.09
N LEU A 51 25.56 -25.69 -9.93
CA LEU A 51 24.80 -26.95 -9.91
C LEU A 51 25.68 -28.19 -10.10
N MET A 52 26.73 -28.10 -10.93
CA MET A 52 27.71 -29.17 -11.13
C MET A 52 28.44 -29.60 -9.84
N THR A 53 28.46 -28.76 -8.80
CA THR A 53 29.06 -29.07 -7.49
C THR A 53 28.13 -29.82 -6.54
N LEU A 54 26.82 -29.82 -6.78
CA LEU A 54 25.80 -30.34 -5.86
C LEU A 54 25.69 -31.87 -5.95
N PRO A 55 25.66 -32.61 -4.83
CA PRO A 55 25.52 -34.07 -4.83
C PRO A 55 24.07 -34.49 -5.05
N GLY A 56 23.87 -35.63 -5.73
CA GLY A 56 22.55 -36.26 -5.90
C GLY A 56 21.49 -35.30 -6.44
N LEU A 57 21.81 -34.57 -7.50
CA LEU A 57 21.00 -33.47 -8.03
C LEU A 57 19.79 -33.98 -8.83
N ALA A 58 18.58 -33.59 -8.46
CA ALA A 58 17.38 -33.72 -9.28
C ALA A 58 16.88 -32.34 -9.72
N LEU A 59 16.34 -32.22 -10.93
CA LEU A 59 15.68 -30.99 -11.40
C LEU A 59 14.17 -31.12 -11.24
N VAL A 60 13.52 -30.08 -10.72
CA VAL A 60 12.06 -30.05 -10.47
C VAL A 60 11.51 -28.70 -10.93
N GLY A 61 10.56 -28.67 -11.87
CA GLY A 61 9.98 -27.40 -12.32
C GLY A 61 9.26 -27.45 -13.66
N SER A 62 9.18 -26.31 -14.35
CA SER A 62 8.53 -26.22 -15.67
C SER A 62 9.44 -26.71 -16.79
N LYS A 63 8.85 -27.40 -17.78
CA LYS A 63 9.58 -27.94 -18.94
C LYS A 63 10.40 -26.87 -19.66
N ARG A 64 9.86 -25.65 -19.78
CA ARG A 64 10.51 -24.49 -20.42
C ARG A 64 11.89 -24.20 -19.81
N PHE A 65 12.01 -24.13 -18.49
CA PHE A 65 13.30 -23.81 -17.86
C PHE A 65 14.25 -25.01 -17.82
N VAL A 66 13.73 -26.24 -17.62
CA VAL A 66 14.53 -27.46 -17.66
C VAL A 66 15.22 -27.62 -19.03
N ASP A 67 14.48 -27.47 -20.14
CA ASP A 67 15.04 -27.57 -21.48
C ASP A 67 16.05 -26.45 -21.78
N TYR A 68 15.73 -25.21 -21.39
CA TYR A 68 16.61 -24.05 -21.63
C TYR A 68 17.94 -24.16 -20.86
N LEU A 69 17.90 -24.64 -19.60
CA LEU A 69 19.10 -24.91 -18.80
C LEU A 69 19.95 -26.02 -19.42
N LEU A 70 19.35 -27.14 -19.85
CA LEU A 70 20.08 -28.28 -20.40
C LEU A 70 20.61 -28.04 -21.82
N GLN A 71 19.96 -27.16 -22.60
CA GLN A 71 20.45 -26.72 -23.91
C GLN A 71 21.78 -25.94 -23.78
N HIS A 72 21.90 -25.05 -22.79
CA HIS A 72 23.08 -24.20 -22.61
C HIS A 72 24.12 -24.78 -21.63
N VAL A 73 23.75 -25.76 -20.79
CA VAL A 73 24.65 -26.47 -19.87
C VAL A 73 24.52 -28.00 -20.05
N PRO A 74 24.89 -28.56 -21.22
CA PRO A 74 24.67 -29.98 -21.54
C PRO A 74 25.45 -30.93 -20.62
N ASP A 75 26.60 -30.52 -20.09
CA ASP A 75 27.40 -31.31 -19.14
C ASP A 75 26.64 -31.64 -17.84
N LEU A 76 25.62 -30.84 -17.49
CA LEU A 76 24.78 -31.06 -16.32
C LEU A 76 23.96 -32.35 -16.44
N ASN A 77 23.65 -32.80 -17.66
CA ASN A 77 22.91 -34.04 -17.91
C ASN A 77 23.62 -35.27 -17.33
N ALA A 78 24.96 -35.24 -17.22
CA ALA A 78 25.76 -36.31 -16.63
C ALA A 78 25.79 -36.30 -15.07
N ARG A 79 25.13 -35.33 -14.42
CA ARG A 79 25.09 -35.17 -12.96
C ARG A 79 23.68 -35.33 -12.36
N ILE A 80 22.65 -35.28 -13.20
CA ILE A 80 21.25 -35.31 -12.76
C ILE A 80 20.80 -36.76 -12.52
N VAL A 81 20.23 -37.02 -11.34
CA VAL A 81 19.68 -38.34 -10.97
C VAL A 81 18.22 -38.54 -11.41
N GLY A 82 17.52 -37.47 -11.79
CA GLY A 82 16.17 -37.51 -12.35
C GLY A 82 15.55 -36.13 -12.59
N THR A 83 14.47 -36.08 -13.37
CA THR A 83 13.70 -34.86 -13.65
C THR A 83 12.25 -35.02 -13.20
N VAL A 84 11.69 -33.98 -12.59
CA VAL A 84 10.25 -33.86 -12.29
C VAL A 84 9.72 -32.67 -13.06
N LEU A 85 8.87 -32.93 -14.04
CA LEU A 85 8.06 -31.89 -14.66
C LEU A 85 6.85 -31.61 -13.76
N TYR A 86 6.61 -30.35 -13.43
CA TYR A 86 5.49 -29.93 -12.56
C TYR A 86 4.16 -29.86 -13.33
N ASP A 87 4.20 -29.76 -14.65
CA ASP A 87 3.03 -29.84 -15.52
C ASP A 87 2.34 -31.20 -15.38
N ASN A 88 1.06 -31.21 -14.97
CA ASN A 88 0.22 -32.42 -14.88
C ASN A 88 -0.23 -32.94 -16.26
N SER A 89 0.69 -33.02 -17.23
CA SER A 89 0.45 -33.75 -18.48
C SER A 89 0.29 -35.25 -18.17
N PRO A 90 -0.71 -35.94 -18.76
CA PRO A 90 -0.79 -37.40 -18.68
C PRO A 90 0.36 -38.11 -19.43
N GLU A 91 1.10 -37.39 -20.27
CA GLU A 91 2.18 -37.92 -21.10
C GLU A 91 3.55 -37.80 -20.41
N LEU A 92 4.03 -38.93 -19.88
CA LEU A 92 5.38 -39.08 -19.32
C LEU A 92 6.45 -39.13 -20.43
N HIS A 93 6.67 -37.99 -21.11
CA HIS A 93 7.85 -37.81 -21.94
C HIS A 93 9.14 -37.90 -21.10
N GLN A 94 10.20 -38.44 -21.69
CA GLN A 94 11.55 -38.50 -21.12
C GLN A 94 12.43 -37.41 -21.77
N PRO A 95 12.43 -36.16 -21.28
CA PRO A 95 13.31 -35.12 -21.80
C PRO A 95 14.78 -35.54 -21.60
N HIS A 96 15.60 -35.37 -22.64
CA HIS A 96 17.05 -35.62 -22.63
C HIS A 96 17.50 -37.04 -22.21
N GLY A 97 16.58 -38.01 -22.29
CA GLY A 97 16.81 -39.40 -21.87
C GLY A 97 16.73 -39.65 -20.36
N LEU A 98 16.31 -38.64 -19.58
CA LEU A 98 16.11 -38.75 -18.14
C LEU A 98 14.72 -39.28 -17.79
N ALA A 99 14.62 -39.99 -16.67
CA ALA A 99 13.34 -40.45 -16.14
C ALA A 99 12.52 -39.25 -15.64
N SER A 100 11.35 -39.05 -16.25
CA SER A 100 10.32 -38.14 -15.74
C SER A 100 9.58 -38.78 -14.56
N ILE A 101 9.58 -38.09 -13.43
CA ILE A 101 9.19 -38.59 -12.12
C ILE A 101 8.08 -37.69 -11.55
N ARG A 102 7.18 -38.25 -10.73
CA ARG A 102 6.13 -37.46 -10.06
C ARG A 102 6.69 -36.74 -8.83
N LEU A 103 6.18 -35.54 -8.56
CA LEU A 103 6.48 -34.80 -7.34
C LEU A 103 6.17 -35.68 -6.11
N GLY A 104 7.14 -35.83 -5.20
CA GLY A 104 7.06 -36.75 -4.05
C GLY A 104 7.58 -38.17 -4.29
N ALA A 105 7.97 -38.55 -5.52
CA ALA A 105 8.53 -39.87 -5.86
C ALA A 105 10.01 -39.81 -6.29
N LEU A 106 10.80 -38.91 -5.67
CA LEU A 106 12.21 -38.65 -6.01
C LEU A 106 13.07 -39.93 -5.99
N PRO A 107 14.12 -40.03 -6.83
CA PRO A 107 15.14 -41.08 -6.74
C PRO A 107 15.72 -41.23 -5.33
N ASN A 108 16.06 -42.46 -4.93
CA ASN A 108 16.65 -42.74 -3.61
C ASN A 108 18.03 -42.06 -3.44
N GLU A 109 18.67 -41.75 -4.56
CA GLU A 109 19.97 -41.12 -4.70
C GLU A 109 19.89 -39.58 -4.62
N THR A 110 18.68 -39.00 -4.59
CA THR A 110 18.48 -37.54 -4.52
C THR A 110 18.86 -36.99 -3.14
N GLN A 111 19.87 -36.14 -3.12
CA GLN A 111 20.28 -35.37 -1.94
C GLN A 111 19.96 -33.87 -2.10
N THR A 112 19.92 -33.40 -3.34
CA THR A 112 19.68 -31.99 -3.67
C THR A 112 18.62 -31.88 -4.76
N VAL A 113 17.67 -30.98 -4.59
CA VAL A 113 16.67 -30.63 -5.61
C VAL A 113 16.92 -29.19 -6.05
N PHE A 114 17.00 -28.97 -7.35
CA PHE A 114 17.01 -27.64 -7.94
C PHE A 114 15.65 -27.29 -8.55
N LEU A 115 15.08 -26.15 -8.14
CA LEU A 115 13.80 -25.64 -8.63
C LEU A 115 13.97 -24.86 -9.94
N CYS A 116 13.68 -25.54 -11.06
CA CYS A 116 13.64 -25.00 -12.42
C CYS A 116 12.34 -24.23 -12.68
N GLU A 117 12.08 -23.18 -11.90
CA GLU A 117 10.90 -22.32 -12.09
C GLU A 117 11.22 -20.87 -11.76
N THR A 118 10.82 -19.94 -12.63
CA THR A 118 11.11 -18.51 -12.51
C THR A 118 10.12 -17.78 -11.62
N LEU A 119 8.82 -18.09 -11.75
CA LEU A 119 7.73 -17.43 -11.02
C LEU A 119 7.84 -17.72 -9.52
N ALA A 120 7.61 -16.70 -8.69
CA ALA A 120 7.79 -16.81 -7.24
C ALA A 120 6.77 -17.74 -6.57
N VAL A 121 5.47 -17.64 -6.90
CA VAL A 121 4.43 -18.48 -6.27
C VAL A 121 4.65 -19.98 -6.57
N PRO A 122 4.78 -20.44 -7.82
CA PRO A 122 4.95 -21.87 -8.09
C PRO A 122 6.23 -22.45 -7.49
N ARG A 123 7.34 -21.67 -7.41
CA ARG A 123 8.53 -22.08 -6.63
C ARG A 123 8.22 -22.34 -5.16
N MET A 124 7.48 -21.44 -4.51
CA MET A 124 7.08 -21.62 -3.10
C MET A 124 6.21 -22.87 -2.91
N GLN A 125 5.29 -23.14 -3.85
CA GLN A 125 4.44 -24.34 -3.84
C GLN A 125 5.25 -25.63 -4.07
N MET A 126 6.19 -25.63 -5.02
CA MET A 126 7.11 -26.76 -5.26
C MET A 126 7.96 -27.05 -4.02
N ALA A 127 8.55 -26.01 -3.41
CA ALA A 127 9.40 -26.14 -2.23
C ALA A 127 8.67 -26.79 -1.03
N ARG A 128 7.38 -26.48 -0.83
CA ARG A 128 6.55 -27.08 0.24
C ARG A 128 6.22 -28.56 0.02
N GLN A 129 6.10 -28.98 -1.24
CA GLN A 129 5.73 -30.35 -1.61
C GLN A 129 6.93 -31.33 -1.61
N LEU A 130 8.16 -30.82 -1.43
CA LEU A 130 9.37 -31.63 -1.38
C LEU A 130 9.68 -32.14 0.05
N PRO A 131 10.28 -33.33 0.21
CA PRO A 131 10.65 -33.85 1.53
C PRO A 131 11.66 -32.95 2.26
N ARG A 132 11.48 -32.73 3.57
CA ARG A 132 12.44 -32.01 4.42
C ARG A 132 13.82 -32.68 4.55
N SER A 133 14.01 -33.86 3.95
CA SER A 133 15.26 -34.61 3.92
C SER A 133 16.17 -34.28 2.73
N VAL A 134 15.69 -33.55 1.71
CA VAL A 134 16.53 -33.09 0.58
C VAL A 134 16.89 -31.61 0.75
N THR A 135 18.08 -31.24 0.28
CA THR A 135 18.48 -29.84 0.18
C THR A 135 17.74 -29.20 -0.99
N ILE A 136 16.95 -28.16 -0.75
CA ILE A 136 16.26 -27.42 -1.81
C ILE A 136 17.09 -26.19 -2.19
N VAL A 137 17.39 -26.06 -3.47
CA VAL A 137 18.05 -24.89 -4.09
C VAL A 137 17.09 -24.36 -5.17
N ASP A 138 16.98 -23.04 -5.32
CA ASP A 138 16.19 -22.41 -6.38
C ASP A 138 17.02 -21.36 -7.13
N LEU A 139 16.43 -20.71 -8.12
CA LEU A 139 17.12 -19.71 -8.93
C LEU A 139 17.69 -18.53 -8.12
N MET A 140 17.20 -18.25 -6.90
CA MET A 140 17.72 -17.16 -6.07
C MET A 140 19.20 -17.35 -5.70
N ILE A 141 19.71 -18.59 -5.76
CA ILE A 141 21.12 -18.90 -5.53
C ILE A 141 22.07 -18.12 -6.45
N LEU A 142 21.63 -17.71 -7.64
CA LEU A 142 22.45 -16.93 -8.58
C LEU A 142 22.87 -15.57 -7.98
N ALA A 143 21.97 -14.90 -7.24
CA ALA A 143 22.24 -13.64 -6.55
C ALA A 143 23.21 -13.78 -5.37
N ASP A 144 23.43 -15.02 -4.91
CA ASP A 144 24.31 -15.38 -3.82
C ASP A 144 25.69 -15.88 -4.30
N VAL A 145 25.73 -16.53 -5.47
CA VAL A 145 26.93 -17.12 -6.08
C VAL A 145 27.66 -16.14 -7.01
N GLU A 146 26.95 -15.51 -7.96
CA GLU A 146 27.55 -14.56 -8.90
C GLU A 146 26.56 -13.44 -9.29
N PRO A 147 26.30 -12.48 -8.38
CA PRO A 147 25.40 -11.35 -8.66
C PRO A 147 25.92 -10.40 -9.75
N GLU A 148 27.18 -10.53 -10.18
CA GLU A 148 27.80 -9.67 -11.19
C GLU A 148 27.40 -10.02 -12.64
N VAL A 149 26.90 -11.24 -12.92
CA VAL A 149 26.36 -11.60 -14.25
C VAL A 149 24.87 -11.29 -14.41
N ILE A 150 24.16 -10.99 -13.32
CA ILE A 150 22.72 -10.74 -13.35
C ILE A 150 22.46 -9.39 -14.04
N PRO A 151 21.72 -9.34 -15.17
CA PRO A 151 21.45 -8.10 -15.89
C PRO A 151 20.58 -7.16 -15.05
N ALA A 152 20.60 -5.86 -15.37
CA ALA A 152 19.84 -4.86 -14.60
C ALA A 152 18.33 -5.17 -14.50
N ARG A 153 17.75 -5.82 -15.52
CA ARG A 153 16.35 -6.33 -15.50
C ARG A 153 16.09 -7.38 -14.42
N GLY A 154 17.09 -8.18 -14.05
CA GLY A 154 16.96 -9.20 -13.01
C GLY A 154 16.89 -8.63 -11.59
N TRP A 155 17.10 -7.32 -11.39
CA TRP A 155 16.98 -6.66 -10.10
C TRP A 155 15.74 -5.76 -10.08
N THR A 156 14.95 -5.83 -9.01
CA THR A 156 13.79 -4.96 -8.78
C THR A 156 13.83 -4.33 -7.38
N PRO A 157 13.32 -3.10 -7.17
CA PRO A 157 13.22 -2.52 -5.83
C PRO A 157 12.42 -3.43 -4.89
N LEU A 158 12.90 -3.61 -3.66
CA LEU A 158 12.28 -4.47 -2.65
C LEU A 158 11.58 -3.60 -1.58
N PRO A 159 10.30 -3.21 -1.76
CA PRO A 159 9.56 -2.50 -0.73
C PRO A 159 9.38 -3.36 0.52
N ARG A 160 9.08 -2.71 1.66
CA ARG A 160 8.66 -3.43 2.86
C ARG A 160 7.40 -4.23 2.56
N ASN A 161 7.46 -5.54 2.80
CA ASN A 161 6.36 -6.46 2.57
C ASN A 161 6.41 -7.65 3.55
N ILE A 162 5.32 -8.42 3.63
CA ILE A 162 5.18 -9.56 4.57
C ILE A 162 5.76 -10.90 4.05
N TYR A 163 6.18 -11.00 2.79
CA TYR A 163 6.46 -12.30 2.16
C TYR A 163 7.89 -12.80 2.47
N PRO A 164 8.10 -14.13 2.56
CA PRO A 164 7.12 -15.21 2.32
C PRO A 164 6.19 -15.49 3.53
N ILE A 165 4.91 -15.73 3.25
CA ILE A 165 3.92 -16.23 4.21
C ILE A 165 3.33 -17.57 3.76
N ASP A 166 2.57 -18.24 4.63
CA ASP A 166 1.86 -19.48 4.26
C ASP A 166 0.53 -19.22 3.55
N ILE A 167 0.61 -18.80 2.28
CA ILE A 167 -0.55 -18.68 1.38
C ILE A 167 -1.22 -20.08 1.24
N PRO A 168 -2.53 -20.23 1.50
CA PRO A 168 -3.23 -21.50 1.34
C PRO A 168 -3.32 -21.99 -0.11
N GLU A 169 -3.44 -23.31 -0.28
CA GLU A 169 -3.64 -23.95 -1.59
C GLU A 169 -5.12 -24.01 -1.99
N ILE A 170 -5.41 -23.92 -3.28
CA ILE A 170 -6.76 -24.04 -3.83
C ILE A 170 -7.13 -25.53 -3.96
N GLN A 171 -7.39 -26.16 -2.83
CA GLN A 171 -7.64 -27.60 -2.73
C GLN A 171 -8.91 -27.90 -1.93
N PHE A 172 -9.76 -28.76 -2.50
CA PHE A 172 -10.99 -29.23 -1.87
C PHE A 172 -10.88 -30.73 -1.56
N ARG A 173 -11.36 -31.15 -0.39
CA ARG A 173 -11.47 -32.58 -0.08
C ARG A 173 -12.45 -33.27 -1.04
N LYS A 174 -12.23 -34.54 -1.34
CA LYS A 174 -13.22 -35.38 -2.02
C LYS A 174 -14.39 -35.67 -1.09
N ASP A 175 -15.53 -36.04 -1.67
CA ASP A 175 -16.73 -36.49 -0.95
C ASP A 175 -17.26 -35.42 0.04
N LEU A 176 -17.14 -34.15 -0.34
CA LEU A 176 -17.83 -33.03 0.29
C LEU A 176 -19.30 -33.01 -0.13
N ASP A 177 -20.18 -32.67 0.81
CA ASP A 177 -21.54 -32.26 0.48
C ASP A 177 -21.54 -30.84 -0.08
N VAL A 178 -20.79 -29.93 0.57
CA VAL A 178 -20.78 -28.49 0.28
C VAL A 178 -19.35 -27.96 0.19
N ALA A 179 -19.02 -27.30 -0.92
CA ALA A 179 -17.85 -26.43 -1.00
C ALA A 179 -18.31 -24.97 -0.97
N ILE A 180 -17.70 -24.15 -0.13
CA ILE A 180 -18.06 -22.73 0.04
C ILE A 180 -16.86 -21.88 -0.39
N VAL A 181 -17.09 -20.86 -1.23
CA VAL A 181 -16.03 -19.99 -1.76
C VAL A 181 -16.36 -18.51 -1.55
N ASP A 182 -15.36 -17.76 -1.08
CA ASP A 182 -15.36 -16.29 -1.10
C ASP A 182 -14.50 -15.84 -2.29
N CYS A 183 -15.11 -15.24 -3.32
CA CYS A 183 -14.42 -14.85 -4.54
C CYS A 183 -13.87 -13.41 -4.45
N PRO A 184 -12.84 -13.04 -5.24
CA PRO A 184 -12.33 -11.67 -5.27
C PRO A 184 -13.22 -10.71 -6.08
N SER A 185 -13.25 -9.41 -5.77
CA SER A 185 -12.55 -8.74 -4.67
C SER A 185 -13.47 -8.45 -3.48
N ARG A 186 -12.98 -8.72 -2.26
CA ARG A 186 -13.51 -8.18 -1.01
C ARG A 186 -12.37 -7.45 -0.32
N ASN A 187 -12.53 -6.18 0.04
CA ASN A 187 -11.48 -5.40 0.71
C ASN A 187 -10.88 -6.18 1.89
N LEU A 188 -9.57 -6.42 1.84
CA LEU A 188 -8.83 -7.25 2.79
C LEU A 188 -8.88 -6.72 4.24
N SER A 189 -9.06 -5.41 4.42
CA SER A 189 -9.26 -4.81 5.74
C SER A 189 -10.59 -5.23 6.39
N LEU A 190 -11.43 -5.99 5.68
CA LEU A 190 -12.70 -6.54 6.12
C LEU A 190 -12.68 -8.06 5.95
N MET A 191 -12.12 -8.76 6.95
CA MET A 191 -12.20 -10.22 7.08
C MET A 191 -13.65 -10.74 6.91
N PRO A 192 -13.88 -11.94 6.34
CA PRO A 192 -15.21 -12.42 5.99
C PRO A 192 -16.03 -12.92 7.20
N ASN A 193 -16.41 -11.98 8.08
CA ASN A 193 -17.19 -12.22 9.31
C ASN A 193 -18.43 -13.12 9.07
N GLY A 194 -19.17 -12.89 7.97
CA GLY A 194 -20.34 -13.69 7.61
C GLY A 194 -20.03 -15.18 7.39
N LEU A 195 -18.90 -15.50 6.76
CA LEU A 195 -18.44 -16.89 6.62
C LEU A 195 -17.94 -17.47 7.95
N GLY A 196 -17.41 -16.63 8.84
CA GLY A 196 -17.04 -17.04 10.20
C GLY A 196 -18.25 -17.47 11.04
N TYR A 197 -19.36 -16.72 10.97
CA TYR A 197 -20.63 -17.14 11.57
C TYR A 197 -21.22 -18.38 10.89
N LEU A 198 -21.16 -18.47 9.55
CA LEU A 198 -21.65 -19.63 8.79
C LEU A 198 -20.87 -20.92 9.11
N ASN A 199 -19.55 -20.86 9.26
CA ASN A 199 -18.71 -21.96 9.75
C ASN A 199 -19.22 -22.49 11.09
N ASN A 200 -19.48 -21.59 12.04
CA ASN A 200 -19.94 -21.95 13.38
C ASN A 200 -21.38 -22.51 13.39
N ALA A 201 -22.22 -22.13 12.41
CA ALA A 201 -23.53 -22.72 12.20
C ALA A 201 -23.43 -24.12 11.57
N LEU A 202 -22.63 -24.29 10.52
CA LEU A 202 -22.49 -25.57 9.81
C LEU A 202 -21.77 -26.64 10.62
N LYS A 203 -20.86 -26.28 11.54
CA LYS A 203 -20.28 -27.21 12.53
C LYS A 203 -21.30 -27.85 13.47
N LYS A 204 -22.55 -27.39 13.49
CA LYS A 204 -23.67 -27.94 14.29
C LYS A 204 -24.60 -28.83 13.46
N THR A 205 -24.28 -29.03 12.17
CA THR A 205 -25.04 -29.87 11.21
C THR A 205 -24.29 -31.16 10.90
N ALA A 206 -24.95 -32.10 10.21
CA ALA A 206 -24.32 -33.33 9.70
C ALA A 206 -23.54 -33.14 8.37
N VAL A 207 -23.43 -31.92 7.84
CA VAL A 207 -22.91 -31.63 6.50
C VAL A 207 -21.38 -31.75 6.42
N SER A 208 -20.87 -32.53 5.46
CA SER A 208 -19.45 -32.53 5.09
C SER A 208 -19.11 -31.27 4.28
N PHE A 209 -18.61 -30.22 4.93
CA PHE A 209 -18.32 -28.93 4.29
C PHE A 209 -16.85 -28.49 4.34
N GLN A 210 -16.47 -27.62 3.40
CA GLN A 210 -15.20 -26.90 3.42
C GLN A 210 -15.40 -25.46 2.91
N ILE A 211 -14.76 -24.49 3.57
CA ILE A 211 -14.63 -23.10 3.10
C ILE A 211 -13.25 -22.95 2.47
N VAL A 212 -13.18 -22.26 1.33
CA VAL A 212 -11.95 -21.76 0.71
C VAL A 212 -12.13 -20.28 0.40
N ASP A 213 -11.30 -19.45 1.02
CA ASP A 213 -11.25 -18.02 0.74
C ASP A 213 -10.37 -17.81 -0.50
N LEU A 214 -10.99 -17.71 -1.67
CA LEU A 214 -10.29 -17.51 -2.94
C LEU A 214 -9.83 -16.06 -3.09
N ASP A 215 -10.53 -15.12 -2.47
CA ASP A 215 -10.16 -13.72 -2.37
C ASP A 215 -8.76 -13.54 -1.73
N ILE A 216 -8.52 -14.11 -0.54
CA ILE A 216 -7.22 -13.97 0.14
C ILE A 216 -6.08 -14.68 -0.59
N ILE A 217 -6.36 -15.83 -1.20
CA ILE A 217 -5.39 -16.56 -2.01
C ILE A 217 -5.03 -15.74 -3.26
N SER A 218 -6.02 -15.15 -3.93
CA SER A 218 -5.83 -14.28 -5.10
C SER A 218 -5.04 -13.01 -4.74
N TYR A 219 -5.35 -12.39 -3.61
CA TYR A 219 -4.65 -11.20 -3.10
C TYR A 219 -3.15 -11.47 -2.92
N HIS A 220 -2.78 -12.51 -2.17
CA HIS A 220 -1.37 -12.78 -1.94
C HIS A 220 -0.64 -13.25 -3.20
N ARG A 221 -1.29 -14.05 -4.05
CA ARG A 221 -0.71 -14.45 -5.34
C ARG A 221 -0.46 -13.24 -6.24
N PHE A 222 -1.40 -12.30 -6.31
CA PHE A 222 -1.22 -11.02 -7.01
C PHE A 222 -0.05 -10.21 -6.44
N HIS A 223 0.02 -10.02 -5.12
CA HIS A 223 1.08 -9.20 -4.54
C HIS A 223 2.47 -9.86 -4.61
N VAL A 224 2.56 -11.19 -4.50
CA VAL A 224 3.83 -11.90 -4.75
C VAL A 224 4.23 -11.75 -6.22
N HIS A 225 3.32 -11.95 -7.17
CA HIS A 225 3.61 -11.74 -8.59
C HIS A 225 4.01 -10.29 -8.90
N ARG A 226 3.25 -9.30 -8.40
CA ARG A 226 3.55 -7.87 -8.54
C ARG A 226 4.95 -7.53 -8.02
N LEU A 227 5.32 -8.00 -6.83
CA LEU A 227 6.56 -7.60 -6.16
C LEU A 227 7.80 -8.38 -6.59
N PHE A 228 7.68 -9.69 -6.85
CA PHE A 228 8.81 -10.57 -7.12
C PHE A 228 8.98 -10.93 -8.60
N ASP A 229 7.90 -10.94 -9.38
CA ASP A 229 7.94 -11.30 -10.81
C ASP A 229 7.83 -10.06 -11.72
N MET A 230 6.93 -9.11 -11.43
CA MET A 230 6.60 -7.97 -12.33
C MET A 230 7.23 -6.62 -11.95
N GLY A 231 7.95 -6.54 -10.83
CA GLY A 231 8.77 -5.38 -10.48
C GLY A 231 8.00 -4.16 -9.94
N GLY A 232 6.87 -4.40 -9.29
CA GLY A 232 6.08 -3.42 -8.56
C GLY A 232 4.86 -2.88 -9.31
N ARG A 233 4.82 -2.94 -10.65
CA ARG A 233 3.74 -2.41 -11.49
C ARG A 233 3.25 -3.46 -12.48
N ILE A 234 1.95 -3.50 -12.71
CA ILE A 234 1.31 -4.33 -13.73
C ILE A 234 0.49 -3.41 -14.65
N THR A 235 0.59 -3.64 -15.96
CA THR A 235 -0.23 -3.02 -17.01
C THR A 235 -0.89 -4.16 -17.78
N LEU A 236 -2.19 -4.06 -18.03
CA LEU A 236 -2.98 -5.03 -18.79
C LEU A 236 -2.98 -4.70 -20.29
N PRO A 237 -3.45 -5.61 -21.17
CA PRO A 237 -3.34 -5.43 -22.63
C PRO A 237 -4.04 -4.17 -23.18
N GLY A 238 -5.13 -3.71 -22.56
CA GLY A 238 -5.79 -2.44 -22.89
C GLY A 238 -5.11 -1.18 -22.31
N ASP A 239 -3.78 -1.22 -22.09
CA ASP A 239 -2.97 -0.20 -21.40
C ASP A 239 -3.42 0.13 -19.94
N LEU A 240 -4.40 -0.60 -19.39
CA LEU A 240 -4.93 -0.40 -18.04
C LEU A 240 -3.87 -0.74 -16.98
N VAL A 241 -3.37 0.28 -16.29
CA VAL A 241 -2.41 0.15 -15.20
C VAL A 241 -3.15 -0.25 -13.93
N LEU A 242 -2.85 -1.43 -13.39
CA LEU A 242 -3.42 -1.84 -12.10
C LEU A 242 -2.85 -0.99 -10.95
N PRO A 243 -3.69 -0.57 -10.00
CA PRO A 243 -3.22 0.10 -8.79
C PRO A 243 -2.40 -0.84 -7.91
N GLU A 244 -1.66 -0.29 -6.95
CA GLU A 244 -0.80 -1.08 -6.07
C GLU A 244 -1.55 -2.13 -5.24
N ASP A 245 -2.81 -1.87 -4.88
CA ASP A 245 -3.69 -2.80 -4.17
C ASP A 245 -5.11 -2.68 -4.76
N PRO A 246 -5.46 -3.50 -5.77
CA PRO A 246 -6.77 -3.46 -6.43
C PRO A 246 -7.95 -3.87 -5.55
N TRP A 247 -7.74 -4.29 -4.30
CA TRP A 247 -8.80 -4.68 -3.37
C TRP A 247 -9.31 -3.51 -2.52
N GLN A 248 -8.74 -2.31 -2.66
CA GLN A 248 -9.25 -1.11 -1.99
C GLN A 248 -10.64 -0.72 -2.50
N ALA A 249 -11.46 -0.15 -1.61
CA ALA A 249 -12.86 0.18 -1.94
C ALA A 249 -12.99 1.23 -3.07
N GLU A 250 -12.00 2.12 -3.23
CA GLU A 250 -11.91 3.09 -4.34
C GLU A 250 -11.51 2.45 -5.68
N HIS A 251 -11.34 1.12 -5.73
CA HIS A 251 -10.97 0.34 -6.92
C HIS A 251 -11.95 -0.81 -7.19
N TYR A 252 -13.05 -0.90 -6.44
CA TYR A 252 -14.07 -1.95 -6.61
C TYR A 252 -14.68 -1.98 -8.02
N ASP A 253 -14.86 -0.83 -8.68
CA ASP A 253 -15.43 -0.78 -10.02
C ASP A 253 -14.62 -1.60 -11.04
N LEU A 254 -13.28 -1.66 -10.89
CA LEU A 254 -12.38 -2.47 -11.73
C LEU A 254 -12.75 -3.95 -11.81
N TRP A 255 -13.46 -4.48 -10.81
CA TRP A 255 -13.88 -5.88 -10.71
C TRP A 255 -15.31 -6.14 -11.19
N THR A 256 -16.08 -5.07 -11.46
CA THR A 256 -17.47 -5.17 -11.92
C THR A 256 -17.56 -5.32 -13.43
N ALA A 257 -18.70 -5.83 -13.92
CA ALA A 257 -18.97 -5.91 -15.36
C ALA A 257 -19.16 -4.53 -16.03
N THR A 258 -19.28 -3.46 -15.24
CA THR A 258 -19.52 -2.06 -15.66
C THR A 258 -18.31 -1.15 -15.43
N GLY A 259 -17.21 -1.67 -14.90
CA GLY A 259 -15.99 -0.88 -14.71
C GLY A 259 -15.21 -0.68 -16.01
N GLY A 260 -14.33 0.34 -16.03
CA GLY A 260 -13.44 0.67 -17.15
C GLY A 260 -12.38 -0.37 -17.53
N GLY A 261 -12.55 -1.63 -17.13
CA GLY A 261 -11.85 -2.79 -17.69
C GLY A 261 -12.69 -3.55 -18.73
N ALA A 262 -13.97 -3.22 -18.92
CA ALA A 262 -14.84 -3.84 -19.95
C ALA A 262 -14.64 -3.25 -21.37
N SER A 263 -13.80 -2.23 -21.50
CA SER A 263 -13.48 -1.46 -22.71
C SER A 263 -12.41 -2.11 -23.61
N GLY A 264 -11.82 -3.22 -23.18
CA GLY A 264 -10.85 -3.98 -24.00
C GLY A 264 -11.46 -4.55 -25.29
N PRO A 265 -10.66 -4.83 -26.33
CA PRO A 265 -11.14 -5.30 -27.64
C PRO A 265 -11.85 -6.67 -27.62
N THR A 266 -11.88 -7.34 -26.46
CA THR A 266 -12.58 -8.61 -26.21
C THR A 266 -14.02 -8.42 -25.73
N GLY A 267 -14.42 -7.21 -25.30
CA GLY A 267 -15.71 -6.96 -24.66
C GLY A 267 -15.89 -7.65 -23.30
N ARG A 268 -14.78 -7.91 -22.59
CA ARG A 268 -14.75 -8.55 -21.26
C ARG A 268 -13.90 -7.73 -20.30
N ASN A 269 -14.19 -7.86 -19.00
CA ASN A 269 -13.39 -7.23 -17.95
C ASN A 269 -11.95 -7.80 -17.95
N GLU A 270 -10.97 -6.98 -18.33
CA GLU A 270 -9.55 -7.39 -18.42
C GLU A 270 -8.95 -7.80 -17.06
N VAL A 271 -9.45 -7.27 -15.93
CA VAL A 271 -8.98 -7.64 -14.60
C VAL A 271 -9.40 -9.07 -14.26
N LEU A 272 -10.63 -9.46 -14.61
CA LEU A 272 -11.09 -10.85 -14.45
C LEU A 272 -10.38 -11.82 -15.39
N GLU A 273 -10.04 -11.38 -16.61
CA GLU A 273 -9.21 -12.18 -17.54
C GLU A 273 -7.76 -12.31 -17.04
N PHE A 274 -7.19 -11.29 -16.38
CA PHE A 274 -5.90 -11.41 -15.69
C PHE A 274 -5.94 -12.42 -14.53
N PHE A 275 -7.03 -12.44 -13.74
CA PHE A 275 -7.25 -13.43 -12.69
C PHE A 275 -7.76 -14.80 -13.19
N ARG A 276 -8.00 -14.96 -14.50
CA ARG A 276 -8.54 -16.19 -15.11
C ARG A 276 -7.82 -17.48 -14.68
N PRO A 277 -6.48 -17.57 -14.62
CA PRO A 277 -5.82 -18.83 -14.25
C PRO A 277 -6.16 -19.28 -12.82
N VAL A 278 -6.36 -18.35 -11.89
CA VAL A 278 -6.74 -18.64 -10.49
C VAL A 278 -8.21 -19.05 -10.39
N ILE A 279 -9.07 -18.44 -11.22
CA ILE A 279 -10.49 -18.81 -11.35
C ILE A 279 -10.63 -20.23 -11.93
N ASP A 280 -9.87 -20.55 -12.98
CA ASP A 280 -9.89 -21.88 -13.61
C ASP A 280 -9.23 -22.97 -12.74
N GLU A 281 -8.22 -22.64 -11.93
CA GLU A 281 -7.68 -23.54 -10.88
C GLU A 281 -8.77 -23.87 -9.85
N ALA A 282 -9.52 -22.88 -9.38
CA ALA A 282 -10.63 -23.09 -8.44
C ALA A 282 -11.76 -23.92 -9.06
N ILE A 283 -12.15 -23.65 -10.31
CA ILE A 283 -13.12 -24.46 -11.05
C ILE A 283 -12.63 -25.91 -11.18
N ALA A 284 -11.37 -26.13 -11.58
CA ALA A 284 -10.80 -27.47 -11.72
C ALA A 284 -10.76 -28.24 -10.38
N ALA A 285 -10.38 -27.58 -9.29
CA ALA A 285 -10.34 -28.17 -7.95
C ALA A 285 -11.75 -28.53 -7.43
N LEU A 286 -12.75 -27.66 -7.64
CA LEU A 286 -14.16 -27.94 -7.34
C LEU A 286 -14.70 -29.12 -8.16
N VAL A 287 -14.41 -29.16 -9.47
CA VAL A 287 -14.83 -30.24 -10.37
C VAL A 287 -14.15 -31.58 -10.03
N ALA A 288 -12.93 -31.56 -9.51
CA ALA A 288 -12.21 -32.74 -9.03
C ALA A 288 -12.75 -33.26 -7.68
N ALA A 289 -13.23 -32.38 -6.80
CA ALA A 289 -13.83 -32.73 -5.51
C ALA A 289 -15.29 -33.21 -5.62
N ARG A 290 -16.02 -32.73 -6.64
CA ARG A 290 -17.44 -33.04 -6.92
C ARG A 290 -18.41 -32.81 -5.73
N PRO A 291 -18.41 -31.61 -5.11
CA PRO A 291 -19.40 -31.28 -4.10
C PRO A 291 -20.82 -31.28 -4.69
N LYS A 292 -21.83 -31.64 -3.88
CA LYS A 292 -23.25 -31.58 -4.27
C LYS A 292 -23.75 -30.15 -4.38
N VAL A 293 -23.16 -29.26 -3.57
CA VAL A 293 -23.53 -27.85 -3.45
C VAL A 293 -22.30 -26.95 -3.54
N LEU A 294 -22.39 -25.89 -4.33
CA LEU A 294 -21.45 -24.76 -4.33
C LEU A 294 -22.10 -23.58 -3.59
N GLY A 295 -21.55 -23.23 -2.42
CA GLY A 295 -21.90 -22.03 -1.68
C GLY A 295 -21.02 -20.84 -2.10
N LEU A 296 -21.60 -19.67 -2.34
CA LEU A 296 -20.86 -18.44 -2.65
C LEU A 296 -21.26 -17.28 -1.74
N SER A 297 -20.25 -16.58 -1.23
CA SER A 297 -20.38 -15.30 -0.53
C SER A 297 -20.29 -14.17 -1.56
N ILE A 298 -21.40 -13.47 -1.81
CA ILE A 298 -21.50 -12.42 -2.82
C ILE A 298 -21.71 -11.01 -2.22
N GLN A 299 -20.92 -10.08 -2.75
CA GLN A 299 -20.92 -8.64 -2.47
C GLN A 299 -20.73 -7.93 -3.81
N GLY A 300 -21.24 -6.70 -3.98
CA GLY A 300 -21.30 -6.05 -5.30
C GLY A 300 -19.97 -5.97 -6.09
N CYS A 301 -18.84 -6.03 -5.40
CA CYS A 301 -17.47 -6.02 -5.94
C CYS A 301 -16.91 -7.40 -6.35
N ASN A 302 -17.45 -8.53 -5.89
CA ASN A 302 -16.94 -9.88 -6.21
C ASN A 302 -17.85 -10.75 -7.10
N GLU A 303 -19.05 -10.27 -7.42
CA GLU A 303 -20.07 -11.11 -8.08
C GLU A 303 -19.67 -11.58 -9.47
N ALA A 304 -18.84 -10.81 -10.18
CA ALA A 304 -18.40 -11.17 -11.52
C ALA A 304 -17.44 -12.38 -11.49
N ALA A 305 -16.47 -12.40 -10.57
CA ALA A 305 -15.65 -13.58 -10.32
C ALA A 305 -16.47 -14.76 -9.77
N ALA A 306 -17.41 -14.49 -8.85
CA ALA A 306 -18.31 -15.52 -8.33
C ALA A 306 -19.20 -16.15 -9.42
N ARG A 307 -19.64 -15.35 -10.40
CA ARG A 307 -20.38 -15.78 -11.59
C ARG A 307 -19.52 -16.65 -12.51
N GLU A 308 -18.26 -16.28 -12.77
CA GLU A 308 -17.33 -17.11 -13.55
C GLU A 308 -17.08 -18.47 -12.89
N VAL A 309 -16.85 -18.51 -11.56
CA VAL A 309 -16.73 -19.78 -10.82
C VAL A 309 -18.03 -20.59 -10.88
N ALA A 310 -19.19 -19.95 -10.64
CA ALA A 310 -20.49 -20.61 -10.67
C ALA A 310 -20.79 -21.26 -12.04
N LEU A 311 -20.64 -20.50 -13.12
CA LEU A 311 -20.90 -20.96 -14.49
C LEU A 311 -19.86 -21.99 -14.93
N GLY A 312 -18.58 -21.79 -14.62
CA GLY A 312 -17.50 -22.70 -14.96
C GLY A 312 -17.66 -24.08 -14.31
N VAL A 313 -18.04 -24.13 -13.02
CA VAL A 313 -18.34 -25.41 -12.34
C VAL A 313 -19.64 -26.02 -12.87
N LYS A 314 -20.71 -25.24 -13.04
CA LYS A 314 -22.01 -25.72 -13.56
C LYS A 314 -21.90 -26.32 -14.96
N ALA A 315 -21.00 -25.80 -15.80
CA ALA A 315 -20.71 -26.33 -17.14
C ALA A 315 -19.99 -27.69 -17.15
N LYS A 316 -19.45 -28.14 -15.99
CA LYS A 316 -18.80 -29.46 -15.82
C LYS A 316 -19.59 -30.38 -14.89
N LEU A 317 -20.36 -29.82 -13.95
CA LEU A 317 -21.23 -30.50 -13.00
C LEU A 317 -22.65 -29.91 -13.11
N PRO A 318 -23.45 -30.27 -14.13
CA PRO A 318 -24.75 -29.64 -14.39
C PRO A 318 -25.74 -29.77 -13.22
N ASP A 319 -25.65 -30.87 -12.46
CA ASP A 319 -26.54 -31.15 -11.33
C ASP A 319 -26.16 -30.42 -10.02
N ILE A 320 -25.00 -29.74 -9.95
CA ILE A 320 -24.57 -29.05 -8.72
C ILE A 320 -25.56 -27.95 -8.32
N MET A 321 -25.94 -27.87 -7.05
CA MET A 321 -26.80 -26.80 -6.54
C MET A 321 -25.96 -25.58 -6.20
N ILE A 322 -26.27 -24.41 -6.78
CA ILE A 322 -25.60 -23.15 -6.47
C ILE A 322 -26.41 -22.41 -5.40
N VAL A 323 -25.82 -22.22 -4.21
CA VAL A 323 -26.42 -21.48 -3.09
C VAL A 323 -25.61 -20.21 -2.87
N VAL A 324 -26.28 -19.06 -2.74
CA VAL A 324 -25.59 -17.78 -2.52
C VAL A 324 -26.10 -17.03 -1.29
N GLY A 325 -25.22 -16.25 -0.67
CA GLY A 325 -25.50 -15.42 0.50
C GLY A 325 -24.49 -14.27 0.59
N GLY A 326 -24.48 -13.52 1.69
CA GLY A 326 -23.59 -12.37 1.86
C GLY A 326 -24.29 -11.03 1.61
N PHE A 327 -23.53 -9.94 1.54
CA PHE A 327 -24.08 -8.58 1.59
C PHE A 327 -25.03 -8.28 0.43
N SER A 328 -24.78 -8.78 -0.79
CA SER A 328 -25.70 -8.56 -1.92
C SER A 328 -27.08 -9.23 -1.74
N CYS A 329 -27.21 -10.17 -0.81
CA CYS A 329 -28.46 -10.89 -0.52
C CYS A 329 -29.29 -10.25 0.60
N TYR A 330 -29.07 -8.98 0.93
CA TYR A 330 -29.71 -8.32 2.08
C TYR A 330 -31.23 -8.08 1.94
N ASN A 331 -31.75 -8.04 0.71
CA ASN A 331 -33.18 -7.86 0.41
C ASN A 331 -33.64 -8.89 -0.63
N ALA A 332 -34.79 -9.54 -0.37
CA ALA A 332 -35.42 -10.51 -1.26
C ALA A 332 -35.81 -9.89 -2.62
N ASP A 333 -36.19 -8.61 -2.66
CA ASP A 333 -36.50 -7.96 -3.94
C ASP A 333 -35.25 -7.95 -4.84
N VAL A 334 -34.12 -7.45 -4.30
CA VAL A 334 -32.84 -7.25 -4.99
C VAL A 334 -32.21 -8.59 -5.40
N GLY A 335 -32.22 -9.53 -4.46
CA GLY A 335 -31.35 -10.70 -4.45
C GLY A 335 -31.34 -11.49 -5.77
N ARG A 336 -32.44 -12.19 -6.11
CA ARG A 336 -32.44 -13.15 -7.23
C ARG A 336 -32.19 -12.51 -8.60
N ARG A 337 -32.37 -11.19 -8.75
CA ARG A 337 -31.99 -10.43 -9.97
C ARG A 337 -30.49 -10.11 -10.06
N ALA A 338 -29.80 -9.98 -8.93
CA ALA A 338 -28.35 -9.77 -8.90
C ALA A 338 -27.55 -11.00 -9.37
N PHE A 339 -28.05 -12.20 -9.05
CA PHE A 339 -27.37 -13.46 -9.32
C PHE A 339 -28.36 -14.55 -9.78
N PRO A 340 -29.00 -14.39 -10.97
CA PRO A 340 -30.00 -15.35 -11.48
C PRO A 340 -29.44 -16.77 -11.70
N GLU A 341 -28.12 -16.92 -11.74
CA GLU A 341 -27.40 -18.18 -11.85
C GLU A 341 -27.60 -19.12 -10.66
N CYS A 342 -27.99 -18.60 -9.48
CA CYS A 342 -28.19 -19.41 -8.27
C CYS A 342 -29.44 -20.30 -8.31
N ASP A 343 -29.33 -21.50 -7.75
CA ASP A 343 -30.47 -22.38 -7.44
C ASP A 343 -31.21 -21.86 -6.19
N TYR A 344 -30.48 -21.37 -5.19
CA TYR A 344 -31.01 -20.82 -3.93
C TYR A 344 -30.24 -19.58 -3.48
N MET A 345 -30.91 -18.71 -2.74
CA MET A 345 -30.33 -17.51 -2.13
C MET A 345 -30.84 -17.32 -0.70
N CYS A 346 -29.92 -17.30 0.27
CA CYS A 346 -30.22 -16.98 1.67
C CYS A 346 -30.31 -15.45 1.84
N ILE A 347 -31.45 -14.94 2.30
CA ILE A 347 -31.71 -13.51 2.44
C ILE A 347 -31.44 -13.03 3.88
N GLY A 348 -30.60 -12.02 4.03
CA GLY A 348 -30.25 -11.43 5.33
C GLY A 348 -29.36 -12.33 6.19
N GLU A 349 -29.75 -12.55 7.46
CA GLU A 349 -28.96 -13.33 8.42
C GLU A 349 -29.12 -14.84 8.21
N ALA A 350 -28.01 -15.51 7.85
CA ALA A 350 -27.98 -16.91 7.44
C ALA A 350 -27.92 -17.92 8.59
N ASP A 351 -27.74 -17.46 9.84
CA ASP A 351 -27.38 -18.28 11.01
C ASP A 351 -28.38 -19.40 11.34
N LEU A 352 -29.66 -19.23 10.97
CA LEU A 352 -30.73 -20.23 11.15
C LEU A 352 -31.22 -20.86 9.84
N THR A 353 -30.94 -20.27 8.67
CA THR A 353 -31.50 -20.69 7.38
C THR A 353 -30.55 -21.56 6.56
N ALA A 354 -29.25 -21.22 6.55
CA ALA A 354 -28.28 -21.91 5.70
C ALA A 354 -28.00 -23.35 6.16
N GLY A 355 -27.99 -23.62 7.47
CA GLY A 355 -27.77 -24.97 8.01
C GLY A 355 -28.82 -25.98 7.54
N PRO A 356 -30.12 -25.78 7.84
CA PRO A 356 -31.19 -26.67 7.40
C PRO A 356 -31.30 -26.80 5.86
N LEU A 357 -31.09 -25.69 5.14
CA LEU A 357 -31.07 -25.70 3.67
C LEU A 357 -29.95 -26.60 3.12
N LEU A 358 -28.72 -26.43 3.62
CA LEU A 358 -27.57 -27.19 3.16
C LEU A 358 -27.63 -28.66 3.58
N GLU A 359 -28.23 -28.99 4.73
CA GLU A 359 -28.56 -30.38 5.09
C GLU A 359 -29.56 -31.05 4.15
N ALA A 360 -30.59 -30.33 3.69
CA ALA A 360 -31.55 -30.87 2.74
C ALA A 360 -30.90 -31.09 1.36
N LEU A 361 -30.15 -30.10 0.87
CA LEU A 361 -29.43 -30.20 -0.40
C LEU A 361 -28.35 -31.30 -0.39
N ALA A 362 -27.67 -31.51 0.75
CA ALA A 362 -26.74 -32.62 0.94
C ALA A 362 -27.39 -34.01 0.81
N LYS A 363 -28.68 -34.12 1.15
CA LYS A 363 -29.49 -35.35 0.97
C LYS A 363 -30.04 -35.51 -0.45
N GLY A 364 -29.87 -34.50 -1.32
CA GLY A 364 -30.47 -34.44 -2.66
C GLY A 364 -31.93 -33.96 -2.67
N GLU A 365 -32.45 -33.49 -1.53
CA GLU A 365 -33.76 -32.86 -1.43
C GLU A 365 -33.74 -31.49 -2.14
N ARG A 366 -34.91 -30.97 -2.53
CA ARG A 366 -35.04 -29.63 -3.11
C ARG A 366 -36.15 -28.86 -2.39
N PRO A 367 -35.83 -28.15 -1.28
CA PRO A 367 -36.80 -27.33 -0.58
C PRO A 367 -37.39 -26.23 -1.45
N PHE A 368 -38.64 -25.89 -1.19
CA PHE A 368 -39.36 -24.78 -1.82
C PHE A 368 -40.20 -24.04 -0.77
N ASN A 369 -40.55 -22.79 -1.07
CA ASN A 369 -41.36 -21.90 -0.24
C ASN A 369 -40.81 -21.78 1.20
N GLN A 370 -39.48 -21.66 1.34
CA GLN A 370 -38.79 -21.62 2.63
C GLN A 370 -38.66 -20.18 3.17
N PRO A 371 -38.94 -19.91 4.45
CA PRO A 371 -38.70 -18.59 5.05
C PRO A 371 -37.22 -18.22 5.06
N GLY A 372 -36.90 -16.99 4.67
CA GLY A 372 -35.54 -16.47 4.60
C GLY A 372 -34.72 -16.94 3.39
N VAL A 373 -35.33 -17.64 2.43
CA VAL A 373 -34.67 -18.16 1.23
C VAL A 373 -35.52 -17.83 0.00
N LEU A 374 -34.86 -17.51 -1.11
CA LEU A 374 -35.45 -17.54 -2.45
C LEU A 374 -34.88 -18.75 -3.21
N SER A 375 -35.74 -19.52 -3.86
CA SER A 375 -35.38 -20.73 -4.60
C SER A 375 -35.89 -20.65 -6.03
N ARG A 376 -35.14 -21.20 -7.00
CA ARG A 376 -35.67 -21.41 -8.36
C ARG A 376 -36.75 -22.50 -8.45
N PHE A 377 -37.01 -23.19 -7.34
CA PHE A 377 -38.05 -24.22 -7.19
C PHE A 377 -39.27 -23.73 -6.39
N ASP A 378 -39.30 -22.47 -5.93
CA ASP A 378 -40.48 -21.86 -5.29
C ASP A 378 -41.69 -21.82 -6.25
N THR A 379 -42.91 -21.88 -5.69
CA THR A 379 -44.13 -21.80 -6.49
C THR A 379 -44.36 -20.37 -7.03
N PRO A 380 -44.96 -20.18 -8.23
CA PRO A 380 -45.10 -18.84 -8.83
C PRO A 380 -45.96 -17.83 -8.03
N ASP A 381 -46.71 -18.31 -7.06
CA ASP A 381 -47.55 -17.57 -6.12
C ASP A 381 -46.89 -17.36 -4.74
N TYR A 382 -45.70 -17.91 -4.49
CA TYR A 382 -45.00 -17.77 -3.21
C TYR A 382 -44.54 -16.32 -2.97
N SER A 383 -45.18 -15.67 -2.00
CA SER A 383 -44.70 -14.40 -1.45
C SER A 383 -43.61 -14.68 -0.40
N TYR A 384 -42.42 -14.11 -0.59
CA TYR A 384 -41.28 -14.29 0.31
C TYR A 384 -41.63 -14.02 1.78
N LEU A 385 -41.34 -15.00 2.64
CA LEU A 385 -41.45 -14.87 4.10
C LEU A 385 -40.06 -14.57 4.69
N PRO A 386 -39.91 -13.55 5.56
CA PRO A 386 -38.64 -13.28 6.24
C PRO A 386 -38.11 -14.45 7.08
N ALA A 387 -36.78 -14.52 7.21
CA ALA A 387 -36.10 -15.49 8.07
C ALA A 387 -36.50 -15.34 9.56
N PRO A 388 -36.57 -16.43 10.34
CA PRO A 388 -36.50 -16.32 11.79
C PRO A 388 -35.14 -15.75 12.20
N MET A 389 -35.12 -14.85 13.21
CA MET A 389 -33.90 -14.19 13.69
C MET A 389 -33.54 -14.64 15.11
N ILE A 390 -32.25 -14.81 15.38
CA ILE A 390 -31.75 -15.00 16.74
C ILE A 390 -31.82 -13.65 17.46
N HIS A 391 -32.67 -13.55 18.48
CA HIS A 391 -32.88 -12.31 19.24
C HIS A 391 -31.78 -12.03 20.27
N ASN A 392 -31.26 -13.07 20.93
CA ASN A 392 -30.11 -12.95 21.82
C ASN A 392 -28.81 -13.30 21.08
N LEU A 393 -28.06 -12.28 20.67
CA LEU A 393 -26.82 -12.48 19.90
C LEU A 393 -25.75 -13.28 20.66
N ASP A 394 -25.80 -13.36 21.99
CA ASP A 394 -24.87 -14.16 22.80
C ASP A 394 -25.01 -15.68 22.55
N GLN A 395 -26.12 -16.12 21.95
CA GLN A 395 -26.32 -17.51 21.51
C GLN A 395 -25.59 -17.83 20.19
N ILE A 396 -25.08 -16.80 19.50
CA ILE A 396 -24.27 -16.92 18.31
C ILE A 396 -22.81 -16.99 18.73
N GLU A 397 -22.11 -18.02 18.27
CA GLU A 397 -20.68 -18.18 18.52
C GLU A 397 -19.87 -17.26 17.62
N PHE A 398 -18.93 -16.51 18.20
CA PHE A 398 -18.10 -15.54 17.47
C PHE A 398 -17.18 -16.19 16.43
N PRO A 399 -16.86 -15.50 15.31
CA PRO A 399 -16.17 -16.09 14.18
C PRO A 399 -14.72 -16.46 14.51
N LYS A 400 -14.34 -17.72 14.26
CA LYS A 400 -13.00 -18.27 14.60
C LYS A 400 -12.11 -18.57 13.40
N TYR A 401 -12.61 -18.40 12.16
CA TYR A 401 -11.82 -18.44 10.93
C TYR A 401 -11.00 -19.74 10.69
N GLU A 402 -11.46 -20.87 11.23
CA GLU A 402 -10.68 -22.13 11.36
C GLU A 402 -10.40 -22.88 10.04
N TRP A 403 -10.52 -22.22 8.89
CA TRP A 403 -10.12 -22.71 7.57
C TRP A 403 -8.74 -22.19 7.12
N CYS A 404 -8.20 -21.16 7.77
CA CYS A 404 -6.84 -20.64 7.53
C CYS A 404 -6.23 -20.05 8.82
N ASP A 405 -4.95 -19.68 8.80
CA ASP A 405 -4.30 -18.97 9.91
C ASP A 405 -4.51 -17.46 9.79
N LEU A 406 -4.83 -16.78 10.91
CA LEU A 406 -5.16 -15.35 10.91
C LEU A 406 -4.01 -14.41 10.51
N SER A 407 -2.77 -14.92 10.36
CA SER A 407 -1.67 -14.17 9.76
C SER A 407 -1.84 -13.89 8.26
N VAL A 408 -2.70 -14.64 7.54
CA VAL A 408 -2.99 -14.34 6.12
C VAL A 408 -3.85 -13.09 5.97
N TYR A 409 -4.72 -12.76 6.94
CA TYR A 409 -5.54 -11.54 6.90
C TYR A 409 -4.74 -10.27 7.25
N ARG A 410 -3.57 -10.12 6.64
CA ARG A 410 -2.65 -8.98 6.66
C ARG A 410 -2.44 -8.54 5.23
N ASN A 411 -2.55 -7.23 4.97
CA ASN A 411 -2.23 -6.71 3.64
C ASN A 411 -0.73 -6.87 3.33
N PHE A 412 -0.34 -6.60 2.08
CA PHE A 412 1.04 -6.79 1.67
C PHE A 412 2.08 -5.99 2.49
N ASN A 413 1.68 -4.93 3.20
CA ASN A 413 2.57 -4.01 3.95
C ASN A 413 2.52 -4.13 5.49
N ASP A 414 2.03 -5.25 6.03
CA ASP A 414 1.92 -5.55 7.49
C ASP A 414 0.83 -4.72 8.21
N TYR A 415 -0.17 -4.22 7.49
CA TYR A 415 -1.39 -3.66 8.06
C TYR A 415 -2.48 -4.72 8.19
N GLN A 416 -3.10 -4.78 9.38
CA GLN A 416 -4.25 -5.64 9.69
C GLN A 416 -5.33 -4.80 10.36
N LEU A 417 -6.52 -4.79 9.78
CA LEU A 417 -7.73 -4.27 10.41
C LEU A 417 -8.67 -5.44 10.67
N THR A 418 -9.07 -5.62 11.92
CA THR A 418 -9.91 -6.76 12.33
C THR A 418 -11.35 -6.27 12.57
N PRO A 419 -12.32 -6.58 11.70
CA PRO A 419 -13.70 -6.14 11.87
C PRO A 419 -14.40 -6.94 12.98
N ILE A 420 -14.93 -6.27 13.99
CA ILE A 420 -15.68 -6.85 15.12
C ILE A 420 -17.08 -6.23 15.19
N ILE A 421 -18.04 -6.95 15.80
CA ILE A 421 -19.46 -6.62 15.74
C ILE A 421 -20.11 -6.75 17.13
N ALA A 422 -20.47 -5.64 17.77
CA ALA A 422 -21.21 -5.67 19.04
C ALA A 422 -22.73 -5.83 18.82
N SER A 423 -23.26 -5.19 17.76
CA SER A 423 -24.67 -5.19 17.37
C SER A 423 -24.91 -5.55 15.90
N ARG A 424 -26.10 -6.11 15.60
CA ARG A 424 -26.58 -6.37 14.23
C ARG A 424 -27.83 -5.53 13.96
N GLY A 425 -27.90 -4.86 12.80
CA GLY A 425 -28.99 -3.95 12.39
C GLY A 425 -28.79 -2.49 12.83
N CYS A 426 -29.82 -1.65 12.66
CA CYS A 426 -29.75 -0.20 12.96
C CYS A 426 -30.84 0.22 13.95
N ARG A 427 -30.49 0.83 15.10
CA ARG A 427 -31.49 1.23 16.11
C ARG A 427 -32.29 2.45 15.66
N TRP A 428 -31.69 3.30 14.82
CA TRP A 428 -32.38 4.44 14.22
C TRP A 428 -33.36 4.03 13.10
N SER A 429 -32.91 3.24 12.11
CA SER A 429 -33.72 2.67 10.99
C SER A 429 -34.70 3.63 10.28
N ARG A 430 -34.38 4.93 10.24
CA ARG A 430 -35.25 6.01 9.72
C ARG A 430 -34.65 6.89 8.63
N CYS A 431 -33.35 6.77 8.32
CA CYS A 431 -32.74 7.56 7.25
C CYS A 431 -33.39 7.25 5.90
N THR A 432 -33.83 8.28 5.16
CA THR A 432 -34.62 8.11 3.92
C THR A 432 -33.83 7.41 2.79
N PHE A 433 -32.55 7.75 2.65
CA PHE A 433 -31.64 7.16 1.66
C PHE A 433 -31.17 5.74 1.99
N CYS A 434 -31.36 5.25 3.23
CA CYS A 434 -30.70 4.05 3.71
C CYS A 434 -31.58 2.80 3.55
N ALA A 435 -31.01 1.73 3.01
CA ALA A 435 -31.66 0.42 2.89
C ALA A 435 -31.39 -0.52 4.09
N GLU A 436 -30.40 -0.22 4.95
CA GLU A 436 -30.04 -1.03 6.13
C GLU A 436 -30.99 -0.83 7.32
N ARG A 437 -32.25 -1.25 7.14
CA ARG A 437 -33.33 -1.01 8.11
C ARG A 437 -33.66 -2.24 8.97
N PHE A 438 -32.64 -3.05 9.25
CA PHE A 438 -32.76 -4.35 9.92
C PHE A 438 -32.99 -4.25 11.44
N TYR A 439 -33.62 -5.28 12.01
CA TYR A 439 -33.97 -5.34 13.43
C TYR A 439 -32.73 -5.36 14.36
N TRP A 440 -32.53 -4.24 15.07
CA TRP A 440 -31.36 -4.02 15.92
C TRP A 440 -31.34 -4.89 17.18
N ARG A 441 -30.21 -5.59 17.39
CA ARG A 441 -29.88 -6.38 18.59
C ARG A 441 -28.42 -6.14 18.98
N ILE A 442 -28.07 -6.25 20.26
CA ILE A 442 -26.70 -6.06 20.78
C ILE A 442 -26.33 -7.18 21.76
N ARG A 443 -25.05 -7.56 21.77
CA ARG A 443 -24.47 -8.58 22.68
C ARG A 443 -24.28 -8.05 24.11
N THR A 444 -24.05 -8.94 25.07
CA THR A 444 -23.50 -8.56 26.38
C THR A 444 -22.03 -8.13 26.28
N LYS A 445 -21.57 -7.36 27.27
CA LYS A 445 -20.17 -6.91 27.33
C LYS A 445 -19.20 -8.09 27.51
N GLU A 446 -19.60 -9.09 28.29
CA GLU A 446 -18.83 -10.31 28.52
C GLU A 446 -18.64 -11.07 27.20
N ASN A 447 -19.73 -11.42 26.52
CA ASN A 447 -19.71 -12.18 25.25
C ASN A 447 -18.97 -11.45 24.12
N PHE A 448 -19.02 -10.11 24.09
CA PHE A 448 -18.26 -9.32 23.13
C PHE A 448 -16.75 -9.27 23.45
N VAL A 449 -16.38 -9.05 24.71
CA VAL A 449 -14.97 -8.93 25.09
C VAL A 449 -14.27 -10.29 25.11
N ASP A 450 -14.99 -11.40 25.27
CA ASP A 450 -14.47 -12.77 25.06
C ASP A 450 -13.94 -12.98 23.62
N GLU A 451 -14.62 -12.44 22.61
CA GLU A 451 -14.15 -12.45 21.21
C GLU A 451 -12.92 -11.57 21.02
N LEU A 452 -12.95 -10.33 21.56
CA LEU A 452 -11.83 -9.40 21.47
C LEU A 452 -10.57 -10.00 22.10
N GLU A 453 -10.69 -10.62 23.28
CA GLU A 453 -9.59 -11.30 23.96
C GLU A 453 -9.06 -12.50 23.18
N TRP A 454 -9.95 -13.27 22.54
CA TRP A 454 -9.57 -14.38 21.66
C TRP A 454 -8.78 -13.89 20.43
N LEU A 455 -9.25 -12.84 19.76
CA LEU A 455 -8.58 -12.24 18.59
C LEU A 455 -7.23 -11.61 18.95
N VAL A 456 -7.13 -10.94 20.10
CA VAL A 456 -5.85 -10.46 20.65
C VAL A 456 -4.89 -11.62 20.93
N GLY A 457 -5.41 -12.76 21.38
CA GLY A 457 -4.66 -14.02 21.50
C GLY A 457 -4.15 -14.61 20.17
N ARG A 458 -4.55 -14.04 19.02
CA ARG A 458 -4.10 -14.41 17.67
C ARG A 458 -3.27 -13.33 16.97
N GLY A 459 -2.87 -12.26 17.67
CA GLY A 459 -2.04 -11.18 17.14
C GLY A 459 -2.80 -10.09 16.39
N CYS A 460 -4.13 -10.03 16.54
CA CYS A 460 -4.94 -8.91 16.08
C CYS A 460 -4.84 -7.75 17.09
N HIS A 461 -4.45 -6.55 16.63
CA HIS A 461 -4.18 -5.40 17.51
C HIS A 461 -4.87 -4.09 17.10
N LEU A 462 -5.46 -4.03 15.90
CA LEU A 462 -6.22 -2.89 15.41
C LEU A 462 -7.58 -3.38 14.93
N PHE A 463 -8.63 -2.85 15.53
CA PHE A 463 -9.99 -3.36 15.37
C PHE A 463 -10.95 -2.26 14.92
N MET A 464 -11.91 -2.63 14.06
CA MET A 464 -13.00 -1.75 13.64
C MET A 464 -14.34 -2.34 14.07
N PHE A 465 -15.11 -1.58 14.84
CA PHE A 465 -16.53 -1.84 15.06
C PHE A 465 -17.29 -1.64 13.73
N ASN A 466 -17.74 -2.75 13.13
CA ASN A 466 -18.25 -2.81 11.77
C ASN A 466 -19.73 -3.19 11.75
N GLU A 467 -20.54 -2.27 12.25
CA GLU A 467 -21.98 -2.41 12.47
C GLU A 467 -22.74 -1.11 12.16
N SER A 468 -24.00 -1.22 11.74
CA SER A 468 -24.78 -0.07 11.23
C SER A 468 -25.14 0.98 12.30
N ASP A 469 -25.09 0.65 13.60
CA ASP A 469 -25.46 1.57 14.68
C ASP A 469 -24.89 1.18 16.07
N LEU A 470 -23.56 1.24 16.21
CA LEU A 470 -22.87 1.12 17.52
C LEU A 470 -23.42 2.12 18.55
N GLY A 471 -23.78 3.32 18.09
CA GLY A 471 -24.36 4.40 18.91
C GLY A 471 -25.81 4.16 19.37
N GLY A 472 -26.43 3.05 18.98
CA GLY A 472 -27.84 2.74 19.25
C GLY A 472 -28.18 2.52 20.72
N MET A 473 -27.20 2.13 21.55
CA MET A 473 -27.33 2.03 23.02
C MET A 473 -26.00 2.42 23.70
N PRO A 474 -25.75 3.72 23.91
CA PRO A 474 -24.48 4.21 24.46
C PRO A 474 -24.12 3.62 25.83
N GLU A 475 -25.12 3.24 26.64
CA GLU A 475 -24.93 2.53 27.91
C GLU A 475 -24.20 1.19 27.74
N ARG A 476 -24.58 0.39 26.72
CA ARG A 476 -23.94 -0.89 26.41
C ARG A 476 -22.51 -0.70 25.86
N VAL A 477 -22.26 0.42 25.17
CA VAL A 477 -20.90 0.75 24.69
C VAL A 477 -19.98 1.13 25.86
N MET A 478 -20.46 1.90 26.83
CA MET A 478 -19.69 2.17 28.07
C MET A 478 -19.45 0.89 28.88
N GLU A 479 -20.48 0.04 29.02
CA GLU A 479 -20.37 -1.30 29.62
C GLU A 479 -19.28 -2.17 28.95
N ILE A 480 -19.19 -2.14 27.61
CA ILE A 480 -18.11 -2.81 26.85
C ILE A 480 -16.75 -2.17 27.13
N CYS A 481 -16.65 -0.84 27.14
CA CYS A 481 -15.42 -0.12 27.44
C CYS A 481 -14.87 -0.49 28.83
N ASP A 482 -15.72 -0.47 29.86
CA ASP A 482 -15.34 -0.86 31.23
C ASP A 482 -14.81 -2.30 31.31
N GLU A 483 -15.38 -3.24 30.55
CA GLU A 483 -14.92 -4.63 30.50
C GLU A 483 -13.56 -4.78 29.78
N ILE A 484 -13.34 -4.03 28.68
CA ILE A 484 -12.04 -3.91 27.98
C ILE A 484 -10.97 -3.31 28.91
N ILE A 485 -11.34 -2.31 29.71
CA ILE A 485 -10.47 -1.68 30.70
C ILE A 485 -10.13 -2.68 31.82
N ARG A 486 -11.14 -3.35 32.40
CA ARG A 486 -11.02 -4.33 33.49
C ARG A 486 -10.14 -5.52 33.13
N ARG A 487 -10.18 -6.02 31.90
CA ARG A 487 -9.27 -7.10 31.42
C ARG A 487 -7.89 -6.61 30.99
N GLY A 488 -7.61 -5.30 31.04
CA GLY A 488 -6.34 -4.73 30.61
C GLY A 488 -6.12 -4.73 29.09
N LEU A 489 -7.17 -5.02 28.30
CA LEU A 489 -7.08 -5.16 26.84
C LEU A 489 -6.83 -3.83 26.13
N HIS A 490 -7.28 -2.71 26.72
CA HIS A 490 -6.97 -1.34 26.26
C HIS A 490 -5.47 -1.08 25.99
N ARG A 491 -4.57 -1.83 26.63
CA ARG A 491 -3.10 -1.74 26.46
C ARG A 491 -2.55 -2.57 25.31
N LYS A 492 -3.39 -3.40 24.67
CA LYS A 492 -3.05 -4.36 23.60
C LYS A 492 -3.77 -4.10 22.29
N VAL A 493 -4.74 -3.19 22.27
CA VAL A 493 -5.63 -2.91 21.13
C VAL A 493 -5.71 -1.41 20.83
N LYS A 494 -5.93 -1.08 19.57
CA LYS A 494 -6.45 0.22 19.11
C LYS A 494 -7.84 -0.02 18.52
N LEU A 495 -8.83 0.75 18.96
CA LEU A 495 -10.23 0.61 18.52
C LEU A 495 -10.62 1.76 17.58
N THR A 496 -11.33 1.43 16.51
CA THR A 496 -11.98 2.39 15.61
C THR A 496 -13.44 1.98 15.38
N GLY A 497 -14.27 2.88 14.88
CA GLY A 497 -15.67 2.55 14.61
C GLY A 497 -16.46 3.70 13.99
N GLN A 498 -17.74 3.43 13.72
CA GLN A 498 -18.69 4.42 13.22
C GLN A 498 -19.73 4.76 14.29
N LEU A 499 -20.07 6.04 14.45
CA LEU A 499 -21.11 6.52 15.35
C LEU A 499 -22.11 7.41 14.61
N ARG A 500 -23.38 7.28 14.97
CA ARG A 500 -24.40 8.30 14.73
C ARG A 500 -24.45 9.25 15.94
N VAL A 501 -24.38 10.56 15.67
CA VAL A 501 -24.48 11.66 16.64
C VAL A 501 -25.66 11.46 17.60
N ASN A 502 -25.44 11.55 18.92
CA ASN A 502 -26.44 11.24 19.94
C ASN A 502 -26.29 12.13 21.18
N LYS A 503 -27.42 12.63 21.73
CA LYS A 503 -27.41 13.49 22.93
C LYS A 503 -26.89 12.82 24.21
N LYS A 504 -26.73 11.49 24.19
CA LYS A 504 -26.09 10.71 25.25
C LYS A 504 -24.58 10.52 25.06
N GLN A 505 -24.05 10.78 23.85
CA GLN A 505 -22.62 10.83 23.58
C GLN A 505 -22.14 12.23 23.98
N ASN A 506 -21.81 12.39 25.26
CA ASN A 506 -21.25 13.62 25.83
C ASN A 506 -19.76 13.41 26.14
N ARG A 507 -19.10 14.46 26.64
CA ARG A 507 -17.72 14.41 27.15
C ARG A 507 -17.35 13.11 27.89
N ALA A 508 -18.11 12.73 28.92
CA ALA A 508 -17.83 11.55 29.74
C ALA A 508 -17.93 10.22 28.97
N PHE A 509 -18.82 10.12 27.97
CA PHE A 509 -18.86 8.98 27.06
C PHE A 509 -17.58 8.89 26.23
N PHE A 510 -17.11 10.00 25.65
CA PHE A 510 -15.89 10.01 24.85
C PHE A 510 -14.62 9.80 25.69
N GLU A 511 -14.58 10.28 26.93
CA GLU A 511 -13.51 9.99 27.90
C GLU A 511 -13.42 8.48 28.19
N LYS A 512 -14.56 7.80 28.39
CA LYS A 512 -14.62 6.34 28.58
C LYS A 512 -14.17 5.57 27.33
N LEU A 513 -14.52 6.03 26.13
CA LEU A 513 -14.01 5.44 24.87
C LEU A 513 -12.49 5.67 24.73
N ARG A 514 -11.97 6.84 25.11
CA ARG A 514 -10.52 7.11 25.09
C ARG A 514 -9.76 6.21 26.06
N GLU A 515 -10.30 5.97 27.26
CA GLU A 515 -9.73 5.05 28.27
C GLU A 515 -9.70 3.59 27.77
N ALA A 516 -10.71 3.15 27.02
CA ALA A 516 -10.72 1.86 26.33
C ALA A 516 -9.80 1.81 25.09
N ASN A 517 -9.08 2.88 24.79
CA ASN A 517 -8.20 3.10 23.64
C ASN A 517 -8.91 3.04 22.27
N PHE A 518 -10.07 3.67 22.17
CA PHE A 518 -10.50 4.23 20.88
C PHE A 518 -9.51 5.31 20.43
N VAL A 519 -9.16 5.27 19.14
CA VAL A 519 -8.18 6.17 18.51
C VAL A 519 -8.78 6.97 17.35
N ALA A 520 -9.81 6.45 16.67
CA ALA A 520 -10.52 7.15 15.60
C ALA A 520 -12.01 6.79 15.56
N LEU A 521 -12.88 7.76 15.33
CA LEU A 521 -14.33 7.58 15.21
C LEU A 521 -14.88 8.35 14.01
N ARG A 522 -15.66 7.65 13.17
CA ARG A 522 -16.34 8.23 12.01
C ARG A 522 -17.79 8.56 12.33
N PHE A 523 -18.16 9.83 12.18
CA PHE A 523 -19.52 10.29 12.39
C PHE A 523 -20.31 10.26 11.09
N GLY A 524 -21.37 9.45 11.06
CA GLY A 524 -22.38 9.44 9.99
C GLY A 524 -23.29 10.66 10.10
N ILE A 525 -22.72 11.85 9.85
CA ILE A 525 -23.41 13.14 9.87
C ILE A 525 -24.38 13.19 8.70
N ASP A 526 -23.87 12.98 7.49
CA ASP A 526 -24.59 12.86 6.21
C ASP A 526 -25.41 14.08 5.78
N ALA A 527 -25.76 14.99 6.69
CA ALA A 527 -26.47 16.25 6.46
C ALA A 527 -25.98 17.32 7.44
N PHE A 528 -25.67 18.52 6.94
CA PHE A 528 -25.06 19.60 7.72
C PHE A 528 -25.94 20.86 7.85
N SER A 529 -27.10 20.92 7.20
CA SER A 529 -28.11 21.97 7.42
C SER A 529 -29.30 21.45 8.23
N GLU A 530 -30.02 22.34 8.91
CA GLU A 530 -31.22 21.96 9.65
C GLU A 530 -32.34 21.41 8.73
N ARG A 531 -32.42 21.86 7.47
CA ARG A 531 -33.38 21.33 6.49
C ARG A 531 -32.95 19.97 5.95
N THR A 532 -31.67 19.75 5.61
CA THR A 532 -31.18 18.43 5.17
C THR A 532 -31.27 17.38 6.28
N LEU A 533 -31.01 17.73 7.55
CA LEU A 533 -31.21 16.85 8.70
C LEU A 533 -32.66 16.36 8.85
N ARG A 534 -33.64 17.18 8.44
CA ARG A 534 -35.07 16.80 8.36
C ARG A 534 -35.37 15.95 7.13
N LEU A 535 -34.94 16.37 5.93
CA LEU A 535 -35.16 15.65 4.66
C LEU A 535 -34.58 14.22 4.68
N GLN A 536 -33.38 14.06 5.25
CA GLN A 536 -32.73 12.77 5.43
C GLN A 536 -33.25 11.99 6.66
N MET A 537 -34.20 12.55 7.43
CA MET A 537 -34.74 11.97 8.67
C MET A 537 -33.65 11.56 9.67
N LYS A 538 -32.61 12.40 9.82
CA LYS A 538 -31.42 12.09 10.63
C LYS A 538 -31.70 12.12 12.12
N GLY A 539 -32.53 13.04 12.61
CA GLY A 539 -33.02 13.05 14.00
C GLY A 539 -32.00 13.50 15.05
N TYR A 540 -31.34 14.61 14.76
CA TYR A 540 -30.50 15.43 15.65
C TYR A 540 -30.33 16.82 15.01
N THR A 541 -29.72 17.77 15.72
CA THR A 541 -29.54 19.17 15.26
C THR A 541 -28.08 19.50 14.93
N VAL A 542 -27.88 20.65 14.29
CA VAL A 542 -26.57 21.27 14.02
C VAL A 542 -25.73 21.50 15.30
N ASP A 543 -26.38 21.87 16.41
CA ASP A 543 -25.69 22.03 17.71
C ASP A 543 -25.21 20.68 18.27
N MET A 544 -25.98 19.61 18.08
CA MET A 544 -25.57 18.26 18.51
C MET A 544 -24.37 17.75 17.72
N ILE A 545 -24.28 18.05 16.41
CA ILE A 545 -23.10 17.77 15.59
C ILE A 545 -21.88 18.48 16.19
N THR A 546 -21.98 19.80 16.38
CA THR A 546 -20.91 20.64 16.93
C THR A 546 -20.42 20.13 18.28
N GLN A 547 -21.34 19.82 19.21
CA GLN A 547 -20.99 19.33 20.55
C GLN A 547 -20.36 17.93 20.53
N ASN A 548 -20.87 16.99 19.74
CA ASN A 548 -20.33 15.63 19.64
C ASN A 548 -18.92 15.59 19.02
N LEU A 549 -18.70 16.39 17.96
CA LEU A 549 -17.37 16.51 17.34
C LEU A 549 -16.37 17.13 18.33
N LYS A 550 -16.75 18.22 19.00
CA LYS A 550 -15.94 18.87 20.03
C LYS A 550 -15.57 17.93 21.17
N ASP A 551 -16.56 17.32 21.82
CA ASP A 551 -16.33 16.43 22.96
C ASP A 551 -15.45 15.22 22.58
N CYS A 552 -15.58 14.69 21.37
CA CYS A 552 -14.77 13.59 20.85
C CYS A 552 -13.32 14.01 20.51
N TRP A 553 -13.14 15.20 19.92
CA TRP A 553 -11.82 15.70 19.56
C TRP A 553 -11.02 16.13 20.79
N GLU A 554 -11.66 16.83 21.74
CA GLU A 554 -11.02 17.34 22.96
C GLU A 554 -10.65 16.25 24.00
N VAL A 555 -10.94 14.96 23.74
CA VAL A 555 -10.37 13.81 24.47
C VAL A 555 -9.20 13.15 23.74
N GLY A 556 -8.85 13.63 22.54
CA GLY A 556 -7.79 13.05 21.72
C GLY A 556 -8.20 11.78 20.95
N ILE A 557 -9.47 11.68 20.53
CA ILE A 557 -9.91 10.69 19.52
C ILE A 557 -9.98 11.39 18.16
N PHE A 558 -9.37 10.81 17.12
CA PHE A 558 -9.40 11.37 15.77
C PHE A 558 -10.81 11.29 15.17
N THR A 559 -11.32 12.42 14.69
CA THR A 559 -12.69 12.56 14.18
C THR A 559 -12.72 12.48 12.65
N GLU A 560 -13.53 11.59 12.11
CA GLU A 560 -13.88 11.56 10.69
C GLU A 560 -15.36 11.90 10.49
N VAL A 561 -15.72 12.47 9.35
CA VAL A 561 -17.13 12.77 9.00
C VAL A 561 -17.48 12.31 7.59
N ASN A 562 -18.75 11.97 7.37
CA ASN A 562 -19.34 11.72 6.04
C ASN A 562 -20.39 12.79 5.70
N TRP A 563 -20.57 13.09 4.41
CA TRP A 563 -21.66 13.91 3.88
C TRP A 563 -22.38 13.17 2.74
N VAL A 564 -23.72 13.15 2.73
CA VAL A 564 -24.54 12.76 1.58
C VAL A 564 -25.19 14.02 0.98
N ILE A 565 -24.99 14.27 -0.31
CA ILE A 565 -25.42 15.50 -1.00
C ILE A 565 -26.36 15.21 -2.15
N GLY A 566 -27.13 16.22 -2.57
CA GLY A 566 -28.03 16.12 -3.72
C GLY A 566 -29.29 15.29 -3.44
N VAL A 567 -29.74 15.30 -2.19
CA VAL A 567 -30.98 14.63 -1.77
C VAL A 567 -32.20 15.44 -2.21
N PRO A 568 -33.37 14.81 -2.50
CA PRO A 568 -34.58 15.54 -2.85
C PRO A 568 -34.93 16.60 -1.81
N GLY A 569 -35.31 17.80 -2.25
CA GLY A 569 -35.56 18.96 -1.40
C GLY A 569 -34.31 19.75 -0.96
N GLU A 570 -33.08 19.32 -1.25
CA GLU A 570 -31.86 20.05 -0.88
C GLU A 570 -31.63 21.26 -1.79
N THR A 571 -31.60 22.46 -1.20
CA THR A 571 -31.31 23.72 -1.89
C THR A 571 -29.81 24.02 -1.90
N ASP A 572 -29.35 24.93 -2.76
CA ASP A 572 -27.94 25.34 -2.74
C ASP A 572 -27.57 26.11 -1.46
N GLN A 573 -28.54 26.75 -0.80
CA GLN A 573 -28.37 27.33 0.53
C GLN A 573 -28.06 26.26 1.60
N ASP A 574 -28.66 25.05 1.49
CA ASP A 574 -28.33 23.93 2.38
C ASP A 574 -26.86 23.46 2.21
N VAL A 575 -26.31 23.60 1.01
CA VAL A 575 -24.91 23.26 0.70
C VAL A 575 -23.96 24.29 1.28
N GLU A 576 -24.25 25.59 1.13
CA GLU A 576 -23.42 26.65 1.73
C GLU A 576 -23.45 26.59 3.27
N GLU A 577 -24.63 26.39 3.88
CA GLU A 577 -24.75 26.14 5.32
C GLU A 577 -23.92 24.92 5.79
N GLY A 578 -23.83 23.89 4.95
CA GLY A 578 -23.00 22.72 5.22
C GLY A 578 -21.50 22.99 5.16
N ILE A 579 -21.05 23.76 4.16
CA ILE A 579 -19.67 24.23 4.04
C ILE A 579 -19.31 25.11 5.24
N GLU A 580 -20.16 26.09 5.59
CA GLU A 580 -19.98 26.94 6.76
C GLU A 580 -19.89 26.12 8.06
N LEU A 581 -20.74 25.12 8.25
CA LEU A 581 -20.73 24.29 9.46
C LEU A 581 -19.45 23.45 9.58
N ILE A 582 -18.93 22.90 8.48
CA ILE A 582 -17.65 22.18 8.45
C ILE A 582 -16.51 23.15 8.74
N LEU A 583 -16.46 24.31 8.09
CA LEU A 583 -15.40 25.30 8.28
C LEU A 583 -15.41 25.92 9.68
N LYS A 584 -16.58 26.05 10.32
CA LYS A 584 -16.76 26.42 11.73
C LYS A 584 -16.23 25.33 12.67
N ASN A 585 -16.46 24.06 12.35
CA ASN A 585 -16.02 22.90 13.15
C ASN A 585 -14.65 22.35 12.74
N ARG A 586 -13.90 23.00 11.84
CA ARG A 586 -12.66 22.45 11.26
C ARG A 586 -11.61 21.99 12.26
N HIS A 587 -11.54 22.64 13.42
CA HIS A 587 -10.61 22.29 14.50
C HIS A 587 -10.99 20.96 15.19
N TYR A 588 -12.25 20.53 15.07
CA TYR A 588 -12.82 19.31 15.65
C TYR A 588 -13.07 18.21 14.61
N ILE A 589 -12.63 18.38 13.36
CA ILE A 589 -12.79 17.39 12.28
C ILE A 589 -11.41 17.07 11.71
N GLY A 590 -10.88 15.88 12.03
CA GLY A 590 -9.58 15.42 11.55
C GLY A 590 -9.51 15.16 10.04
N ARG A 591 -10.60 14.63 9.45
CA ARG A 591 -10.83 14.62 8.00
C ARG A 591 -12.31 14.48 7.61
N LEU A 592 -12.66 15.00 6.43
CA LEU A 592 -13.86 14.61 5.70
C LEU A 592 -13.56 13.30 4.95
N ALA A 593 -14.12 12.19 5.41
CA ALA A 593 -13.79 10.86 4.90
C ALA A 593 -14.43 10.59 3.53
N ASN A 594 -15.69 10.98 3.34
CA ASN A 594 -16.43 10.81 2.09
C ASN A 594 -17.40 11.98 1.87
N ILE A 595 -17.55 12.42 0.61
CA ILE A 595 -18.70 13.21 0.14
C ILE A 595 -19.38 12.36 -0.93
N ASN A 596 -20.60 11.91 -0.66
CA ASN A 596 -21.33 11.00 -1.53
C ASN A 596 -22.51 11.75 -2.17
N PRO A 597 -22.50 11.99 -3.49
CA PRO A 597 -23.74 12.20 -4.24
C PRO A 597 -24.76 11.10 -3.91
N LEU A 598 -26.02 11.45 -3.71
CA LEU A 598 -27.06 10.47 -3.35
C LEU A 598 -27.16 9.36 -4.41
N ILE A 599 -26.85 8.13 -4.00
CA ILE A 599 -27.10 6.91 -4.74
C ILE A 599 -28.52 6.42 -4.40
N LEU A 600 -29.38 6.24 -5.41
CA LEU A 600 -30.75 5.77 -5.21
C LEU A 600 -30.77 4.23 -5.08
N VAL A 601 -30.54 3.74 -3.86
CA VAL A 601 -30.45 2.31 -3.54
C VAL A 601 -31.84 1.67 -3.40
N ASN A 602 -32.00 0.48 -3.97
CA ASN A 602 -33.27 -0.25 -3.97
C ASN A 602 -33.59 -0.81 -2.59
N GLY A 603 -34.70 -0.36 -2.00
CA GLY A 603 -35.08 -0.64 -0.61
C GLY A 603 -34.89 0.55 0.34
N SER A 604 -34.27 1.63 -0.13
CA SER A 604 -34.37 2.95 0.52
C SER A 604 -35.82 3.47 0.50
N VAL A 605 -36.16 4.45 1.34
CA VAL A 605 -37.48 5.10 1.32
C VAL A 605 -37.72 5.79 -0.02
N TYR A 606 -36.70 6.46 -0.54
CA TYR A 606 -36.70 7.10 -1.86
C TYR A 606 -36.95 6.12 -3.01
N TRP A 607 -36.51 4.85 -2.90
CA TRP A 607 -36.86 3.82 -3.88
C TRP A 607 -38.27 3.25 -3.68
N ILE A 608 -38.71 3.04 -2.43
CA ILE A 608 -40.00 2.42 -2.13
C ILE A 608 -41.13 3.27 -2.71
N ASP A 609 -41.11 4.58 -2.49
CA ASP A 609 -42.08 5.53 -3.03
C ASP A 609 -41.38 6.82 -3.51
N PRO A 610 -40.87 6.85 -4.76
CA PRO A 610 -40.15 8.01 -5.29
C PRO A 610 -41.07 9.22 -5.48
N ALA A 611 -42.35 9.00 -5.84
CA ALA A 611 -43.26 10.06 -6.20
C ALA A 611 -43.67 10.94 -5.01
N SER A 612 -43.76 10.39 -3.79
CA SER A 612 -44.00 11.18 -2.57
C SER A 612 -42.76 11.91 -2.03
N HIS A 613 -41.61 11.73 -2.69
CA HIS A 613 -40.34 12.39 -2.37
C HIS A 613 -39.84 13.25 -3.54
N ASP A 614 -40.74 13.67 -4.44
CA ASP A 614 -40.47 14.52 -5.60
C ASP A 614 -39.44 13.92 -6.59
N ILE A 615 -39.23 12.60 -6.59
CA ILE A 615 -38.33 11.88 -7.51
C ILE A 615 -39.08 11.44 -8.77
N VAL A 616 -38.50 11.76 -9.93
CA VAL A 616 -38.92 11.29 -11.25
C VAL A 616 -37.86 10.37 -11.85
N LEU A 617 -38.28 9.18 -12.30
CA LEU A 617 -37.45 8.21 -13.02
C LEU A 617 -37.60 8.42 -14.53
N LYS A 618 -36.54 8.20 -15.33
CA LYS A 618 -36.60 8.32 -16.81
C LYS A 618 -37.50 7.26 -17.49
N GLU A 619 -37.73 6.12 -16.84
CA GLU A 619 -38.57 5.01 -17.31
C GLU A 619 -39.43 4.49 -16.15
N PRO A 620 -40.49 3.69 -16.42
CA PRO A 620 -41.24 2.98 -15.39
C PRO A 620 -40.33 2.25 -14.40
N LYS A 621 -40.72 2.27 -13.12
CA LYS A 621 -39.95 1.73 -11.99
C LYS A 621 -39.57 0.27 -12.20
N GLU A 622 -40.46 -0.49 -12.83
CA GLU A 622 -40.31 -1.91 -13.13
C GLU A 622 -39.16 -2.15 -14.13
N ILE A 623 -39.10 -1.36 -15.21
CA ILE A 623 -38.06 -1.44 -16.24
C ILE A 623 -36.71 -0.96 -15.69
N MET A 624 -36.72 0.15 -14.94
CA MET A 624 -35.54 0.61 -14.20
C MET A 624 -34.99 -0.48 -13.28
N TYR A 625 -35.87 -1.28 -12.68
CA TYR A 625 -35.49 -2.30 -11.71
C TYR A 625 -35.00 -3.61 -12.34
N GLU A 626 -35.49 -3.95 -13.53
CA GLU A 626 -34.95 -5.03 -14.36
C GLU A 626 -33.52 -4.71 -14.83
N LYS A 627 -33.25 -3.44 -15.19
CA LYS A 627 -31.92 -2.97 -15.60
C LYS A 627 -30.95 -2.80 -14.42
N TYR A 628 -31.42 -2.22 -13.32
CA TYR A 628 -30.57 -1.75 -12.21
C TYR A 628 -31.02 -2.35 -10.86
N PRO A 629 -30.81 -3.65 -10.62
CA PRO A 629 -31.41 -4.35 -9.47
C PRO A 629 -30.86 -3.94 -8.10
N ARG A 630 -29.70 -3.27 -8.00
CA ARG A 630 -29.17 -2.74 -6.72
C ARG A 630 -29.53 -1.27 -6.45
N ALA A 631 -29.22 -0.41 -7.39
CA ALA A 631 -29.29 1.04 -7.26
C ALA A 631 -29.29 1.67 -8.65
N LEU A 632 -30.00 2.77 -8.83
CA LEU A 632 -30.10 3.46 -10.12
C LEU A 632 -28.89 4.38 -10.34
N PRO A 633 -28.28 4.38 -11.54
CA PRO A 633 -27.27 5.38 -11.91
C PRO A 633 -27.82 6.81 -11.75
N ALA A 634 -26.93 7.74 -11.39
CA ALA A 634 -27.34 9.09 -10.98
C ALA A 634 -28.06 9.90 -12.07
N ASP A 635 -27.90 9.54 -13.34
CA ASP A 635 -28.53 10.20 -14.48
C ASP A 635 -29.94 9.65 -14.79
N GLN A 636 -30.30 8.46 -14.27
CA GLN A 636 -31.57 7.79 -14.59
C GLN A 636 -32.79 8.39 -13.86
N TRP A 637 -32.56 9.37 -12.99
CA TRP A 637 -33.58 10.02 -12.16
C TRP A 637 -33.18 11.44 -11.74
N HIS A 638 -34.17 12.25 -11.41
CA HIS A 638 -33.99 13.60 -10.86
C HIS A 638 -35.04 13.89 -9.78
N SER A 639 -34.83 14.90 -8.94
CA SER A 639 -35.91 15.51 -8.15
C SER A 639 -36.53 16.70 -8.88
N ILE A 640 -37.76 17.11 -8.52
CA ILE A 640 -38.45 18.26 -9.15
C ILE A 640 -38.42 19.58 -8.35
N ASP A 641 -38.51 19.55 -7.01
CA ASP A 641 -38.43 20.77 -6.18
C ASP A 641 -37.38 20.64 -5.03
N PRO A 642 -36.20 21.27 -5.16
CA PRO A 642 -35.67 21.87 -6.38
C PRO A 642 -35.30 20.78 -7.40
N TYR A 643 -35.05 21.19 -8.65
CA TYR A 643 -34.54 20.31 -9.67
C TYR A 643 -33.11 19.86 -9.35
N ILE A 644 -32.88 18.55 -9.20
CA ILE A 644 -31.56 17.96 -8.95
C ILE A 644 -31.40 16.69 -9.78
N ASP A 645 -30.51 16.72 -10.76
CA ASP A 645 -30.06 15.57 -11.55
C ASP A 645 -28.57 15.25 -11.29
N ALA A 646 -28.00 14.30 -12.04
CA ALA A 646 -26.58 13.94 -11.94
C ALA A 646 -25.62 15.15 -12.03
N GLN A 647 -25.90 16.11 -12.91
CA GLN A 647 -25.03 17.25 -13.14
C GLN A 647 -25.10 18.24 -11.97
N VAL A 648 -26.30 18.52 -11.44
CA VAL A 648 -26.46 19.35 -10.22
C VAL A 648 -25.74 18.71 -9.02
N ARG A 649 -25.79 17.38 -8.87
CA ARG A 649 -25.04 16.67 -7.80
C ARG A 649 -23.53 16.81 -7.97
N LYS A 650 -23.03 16.72 -9.20
CA LYS A 650 -21.61 16.91 -9.53
C LYS A 650 -21.16 18.34 -9.27
N GLU A 651 -21.89 19.35 -9.71
CA GLU A 651 -21.56 20.76 -9.49
C GLU A 651 -21.52 21.12 -7.99
N ARG A 652 -22.43 20.56 -7.18
CA ARG A 652 -22.40 20.70 -5.72
C ARG A 652 -21.19 20.01 -5.09
N PHE A 653 -20.84 18.79 -5.52
CA PHE A 653 -19.64 18.07 -5.09
C PHE A 653 -18.37 18.89 -5.34
N GLU A 654 -18.19 19.37 -6.57
CA GLU A 654 -17.05 20.19 -6.99
C GLU A 654 -16.98 21.51 -6.19
N ARG A 655 -18.14 22.18 -5.99
CA ARG A 655 -18.23 23.43 -5.21
C ARG A 655 -17.81 23.24 -3.74
N ILE A 656 -18.29 22.18 -3.09
CA ILE A 656 -17.91 21.84 -1.70
C ILE A 656 -16.41 21.55 -1.61
N VAL A 657 -15.89 20.70 -2.50
CA VAL A 657 -14.48 20.28 -2.49
C VAL A 657 -13.54 21.49 -2.68
N LEU A 658 -13.84 22.38 -3.62
CA LEU A 658 -13.08 23.62 -3.81
C LEU A 658 -13.17 24.55 -2.59
N ALA A 659 -14.38 24.79 -2.07
CA ALA A 659 -14.57 25.73 -0.96
C ALA A 659 -13.87 25.27 0.33
N LEU A 660 -13.84 23.95 0.59
CA LEU A 660 -13.11 23.38 1.71
C LEU A 660 -11.58 23.45 1.48
N HIS A 661 -11.09 23.08 0.29
CA HIS A 661 -9.67 23.17 -0.03
C HIS A 661 -9.13 24.61 0.05
N ASP A 662 -9.81 25.57 -0.58
CA ASP A 662 -9.35 26.96 -0.67
C ASP A 662 -9.45 27.66 0.72
N ALA A 663 -10.19 27.09 1.67
CA ALA A 663 -10.19 27.45 3.09
C ALA A 663 -9.14 26.70 3.95
N GLY A 664 -8.28 25.87 3.33
CA GLY A 664 -7.22 25.11 3.99
C GLY A 664 -7.68 23.86 4.75
N PHE A 665 -8.87 23.32 4.45
CA PHE A 665 -9.43 22.17 5.16
C PHE A 665 -8.91 20.82 4.62
N ASN A 666 -8.72 19.85 5.51
CA ASN A 666 -8.26 18.50 5.14
C ASN A 666 -9.40 17.65 4.53
N VAL A 667 -9.61 17.84 3.23
CA VAL A 667 -10.50 17.04 2.38
C VAL A 667 -9.99 15.63 2.03
N GLY A 668 -8.73 15.32 2.36
CA GLY A 668 -8.10 14.02 2.09
C GLY A 668 -7.60 13.85 0.65
N ALA A 669 -6.77 12.82 0.43
CA ALA A 669 -6.03 12.62 -0.82
C ALA A 669 -6.93 12.41 -2.07
N TRP A 670 -8.13 11.84 -1.90
CA TRP A 670 -9.06 11.66 -3.02
C TRP A 670 -9.48 13.00 -3.64
N ALA A 671 -9.63 14.04 -2.82
CA ALA A 671 -10.12 15.33 -3.23
C ALA A 671 -9.08 16.12 -4.03
N ASN A 672 -7.77 15.93 -3.79
CA ASN A 672 -6.70 16.59 -4.54
C ASN A 672 -6.86 16.36 -6.06
N ARG A 673 -7.17 15.11 -6.46
CA ARG A 673 -7.46 14.75 -7.87
C ARG A 673 -8.61 15.57 -8.44
N VAL A 674 -9.74 15.64 -7.73
CA VAL A 674 -10.92 16.44 -8.09
C VAL A 674 -10.58 17.94 -8.18
N ILE A 675 -9.74 18.44 -7.28
CA ILE A 675 -9.33 19.84 -7.24
C ILE A 675 -8.47 20.21 -8.45
N GLU A 676 -7.60 19.31 -8.90
CA GLU A 676 -6.80 19.46 -10.12
C GLU A 676 -7.70 19.43 -11.37
N ASP A 677 -8.59 18.43 -11.50
CA ASP A 677 -9.55 18.32 -12.60
C ASP A 677 -10.44 19.56 -12.74
N VAL A 678 -11.02 20.03 -11.64
CA VAL A 678 -11.93 21.19 -11.65
C VAL A 678 -11.18 22.50 -11.91
N LYS A 679 -9.96 22.67 -11.39
CA LYS A 679 -9.12 23.83 -11.70
C LYS A 679 -8.73 23.85 -13.18
N PHE A 680 -8.30 22.71 -13.74
CA PHE A 680 -7.99 22.55 -15.15
C PHE A 680 -9.18 22.87 -16.06
N ASN A 681 -10.39 22.39 -15.73
CA ASN A 681 -11.61 22.70 -16.47
C ASN A 681 -12.01 24.17 -16.33
N ARG A 682 -11.85 24.79 -15.15
CA ARG A 682 -12.12 26.22 -14.94
C ARG A 682 -11.16 27.11 -15.72
N ASP A 683 -9.89 26.73 -15.82
CA ASP A 683 -8.89 27.49 -16.57
C ASP A 683 -9.03 27.32 -18.10
N LYS A 684 -9.51 26.16 -18.59
CA LYS A 684 -10.02 26.03 -19.97
C LYS A 684 -11.17 27.01 -20.24
N ALA A 685 -12.18 27.04 -19.37
CA ALA A 685 -13.30 27.97 -19.50
C ALA A 685 -12.84 29.45 -19.47
N ARG A 686 -11.80 29.77 -18.68
CA ARG A 686 -11.24 31.13 -18.56
C ARG A 686 -10.26 31.53 -19.68
N THR A 687 -9.77 30.58 -20.48
CA THR A 687 -8.86 30.84 -21.61
C THR A 687 -9.58 30.87 -22.97
N GLY A 688 -10.89 30.62 -23.01
CA GLY A 688 -11.73 30.91 -24.18
C GLY A 688 -11.65 29.90 -25.33
N THR A 689 -11.00 28.75 -25.13
CA THR A 689 -10.99 27.63 -26.10
C THR A 689 -12.34 26.92 -26.13
N SER A 690 -13.25 27.42 -26.97
CA SER A 690 -14.59 26.85 -27.15
C SER A 690 -14.55 25.46 -27.81
N GLY A 691 -14.83 24.44 -27.00
CA GLY A 691 -15.09 23.06 -27.43
C GLY A 691 -16.48 22.60 -27.00
N THR A 692 -17.07 21.64 -27.72
CA THR A 692 -18.44 21.15 -27.49
C THR A 692 -18.61 20.48 -26.12
N SER A 693 -19.74 20.75 -25.47
CA SER A 693 -20.17 20.03 -24.27
C SER A 693 -20.42 18.55 -24.56
N ILE A 694 -19.90 17.68 -23.69
CA ILE A 694 -20.13 16.23 -23.73
C ILE A 694 -21.24 15.91 -22.73
N SER A 695 -22.22 15.11 -23.14
CA SER A 695 -23.30 14.62 -22.27
C SER A 695 -22.76 13.56 -21.30
N ALA A 696 -22.98 13.75 -20.00
CA ALA A 696 -22.45 12.86 -18.97
C ALA A 696 -23.15 11.49 -18.93
N GLY A 697 -22.38 10.45 -19.25
CA GLY A 697 -22.70 9.05 -19.00
C GLY A 697 -21.38 8.27 -18.95
N GLU A 698 -21.17 7.54 -17.86
CA GLU A 698 -20.00 6.69 -17.57
C GLU A 698 -18.65 7.45 -17.41
N PHE A 699 -17.81 6.99 -16.46
CA PHE A 699 -16.50 7.59 -16.15
C PHE A 699 -15.38 6.77 -16.82
N GLU A 700 -15.06 7.09 -18.08
CA GLU A 700 -13.90 6.50 -18.78
C GLU A 700 -12.58 7.18 -18.41
N ILE A 701 -11.46 6.44 -18.47
CA ILE A 701 -10.12 6.91 -18.11
C ILE A 701 -9.09 6.57 -19.20
N ALA A 702 -8.75 7.55 -20.05
CA ALA A 702 -7.54 7.62 -20.88
C ALA A 702 -7.38 9.05 -21.42
N GLY A 703 -6.20 9.62 -21.70
CA GLY A 703 -4.81 9.18 -21.56
C GLY A 703 -3.88 10.41 -21.76
N GLY A 704 -2.54 10.26 -21.82
CA GLY A 704 -1.61 11.41 -21.94
C GLY A 704 -0.33 11.19 -22.76
N LYS A 705 0.10 12.20 -23.55
CA LYS A 705 1.47 12.55 -24.03
C LYS A 705 1.54 13.63 -25.14
N ASP A 706 2.15 14.77 -24.81
CA ASP A 706 2.98 15.72 -25.58
C ASP A 706 2.49 16.29 -26.93
N ARG A 707 2.58 17.62 -27.10
CA ARG A 707 3.82 18.23 -27.61
C ARG A 707 3.91 19.76 -27.51
N ASP A 708 5.08 20.20 -27.01
CA ASP A 708 5.93 21.31 -27.48
C ASP A 708 5.28 22.57 -28.09
N ALA A 709 5.33 23.67 -27.34
CA ALA A 709 5.11 25.01 -27.86
C ALA A 709 6.46 25.78 -28.00
N GLU A 710 7.05 25.82 -29.19
CA GLU A 710 8.01 26.87 -29.53
C GLU A 710 7.27 28.17 -29.91
N SER A 711 7.88 29.32 -29.62
CA SER A 711 7.27 30.65 -29.75
C SER A 711 7.06 31.13 -31.18
N ASN A 712 6.03 31.95 -31.42
CA ASN A 712 6.25 33.31 -31.96
C ASN A 712 5.06 34.25 -31.76
N ASP A 713 5.39 35.48 -31.36
CA ASP A 713 4.52 36.67 -31.37
C ASP A 713 4.15 37.08 -32.82
N ILE A 714 2.98 37.69 -33.05
CA ILE A 714 2.83 39.10 -33.51
C ILE A 714 1.37 39.48 -33.88
N GLU A 715 0.91 40.58 -33.26
CA GLU A 715 -0.04 41.65 -33.66
C GLU A 715 -1.32 41.38 -34.49
N GLY A 716 -2.45 41.97 -34.05
CA GLY A 716 -3.75 41.96 -34.77
C GLY A 716 -4.68 43.18 -34.59
N GLN A 717 -4.41 44.06 -33.60
CA GLN A 717 -5.03 45.39 -33.36
C GLN A 717 -6.53 45.52 -32.98
N ALA A 718 -6.76 46.51 -32.08
CA ALA A 718 -7.91 47.43 -31.99
C ALA A 718 -9.29 46.90 -31.49
N ALA A 719 -10.06 47.67 -30.69
CA ALA A 719 -9.77 48.92 -29.95
C ALA A 719 -10.89 49.24 -28.92
N LEU A 720 -10.73 50.37 -28.20
CA LEU A 720 -11.61 50.99 -27.17
C LEU A 720 -11.67 50.23 -25.84
N GLU A 721 -11.06 50.64 -24.72
CA GLU A 721 -10.70 51.95 -24.11
C GLU A 721 -11.75 52.60 -23.18
N ALA A 722 -11.23 53.36 -22.20
CA ALA A 722 -11.90 54.15 -21.16
C ALA A 722 -12.70 53.32 -20.11
N SER A 723 -12.70 53.61 -18.81
CA SER A 723 -12.22 54.80 -18.05
C SER A 723 -11.99 54.38 -16.58
N SER A 724 -11.07 54.89 -15.75
CA SER A 724 -9.96 55.84 -15.93
C SER A 724 -9.11 55.97 -14.64
N GLN A 725 -7.77 55.98 -14.77
CA GLN A 725 -6.78 56.80 -14.01
C GLN A 725 -6.70 56.66 -12.46
N ARG A 726 -5.57 56.87 -11.75
CA ARG A 726 -4.28 57.57 -12.05
C ARG A 726 -3.06 56.79 -11.50
N GLY A 727 -1.91 56.90 -12.16
CA GLY A 727 -0.57 56.56 -11.62
C GLY A 727 0.18 57.84 -11.16
N PRO A 728 1.51 58.02 -11.41
CA PRO A 728 2.46 57.13 -12.11
C PRO A 728 3.93 57.11 -11.55
N LEU A 729 4.88 56.56 -12.33
CA LEU A 729 6.37 56.71 -12.29
C LEU A 729 7.17 55.89 -11.22
N ALA A 730 8.37 55.32 -11.50
CA ALA A 730 9.07 55.11 -12.80
C ALA A 730 10.20 54.03 -12.77
N VAL A 731 10.17 53.15 -13.79
CA VAL A 731 11.25 52.76 -14.75
C VAL A 731 12.66 52.32 -14.28
N LEU A 732 13.09 51.10 -14.70
CA LEU A 732 14.27 50.84 -15.56
C LEU A 732 14.36 49.35 -16.02
N GLU A 733 14.79 49.08 -17.26
CA GLU A 733 14.99 47.73 -17.85
C GLU A 733 16.49 47.30 -17.88
N PRO A 734 16.83 46.08 -18.38
CA PRO A 734 17.41 46.03 -19.75
C PRO A 734 17.21 44.74 -20.62
N SER A 735 16.74 44.93 -21.87
CA SER A 735 17.20 44.37 -23.18
C SER A 735 17.35 42.85 -23.51
N ARG A 736 16.88 42.46 -24.72
CA ARG A 736 17.17 41.20 -25.48
C ARG A 736 18.47 41.28 -26.33
N PRO A 737 19.06 40.14 -26.77
CA PRO A 737 19.09 39.78 -28.22
C PRO A 737 18.92 38.24 -28.47
N ALA A 738 18.08 37.73 -29.40
CA ALA A 738 18.10 37.70 -30.89
C ALA A 738 18.71 36.41 -31.52
N LYS A 739 17.92 35.66 -32.34
CA LYS A 739 18.31 34.47 -33.16
C LYS A 739 18.74 34.89 -34.58
N LEU A 740 19.58 34.12 -35.28
CA LEU A 740 19.83 34.28 -36.74
C LEU A 740 20.34 33.00 -37.47
N LEU A 741 19.38 32.25 -38.06
CA LEU A 741 19.39 31.48 -39.35
C LEU A 741 20.55 30.52 -39.79
N PRO A 742 20.34 29.62 -40.79
CA PRO A 742 21.04 28.33 -40.89
C PRO A 742 21.76 28.05 -42.23
N MET A 743 22.41 26.87 -42.36
CA MET A 743 22.23 25.85 -43.43
C MET A 743 23.34 24.76 -43.40
N LEU A 744 22.96 23.48 -43.66
CA LEU A 744 23.71 22.32 -44.19
C LEU A 744 25.21 22.11 -43.77
N GLN A 745 25.69 20.90 -43.43
CA GLN A 745 25.46 19.62 -44.13
C GLN A 745 25.95 18.38 -43.31
N GLU A 746 25.24 17.25 -43.47
CA GLU A 746 25.67 15.83 -43.37
C GLU A 746 26.16 15.08 -42.09
N ALA A 747 25.72 13.81 -42.05
CA ALA A 747 26.30 12.58 -41.47
C ALA A 747 26.31 12.32 -39.93
N GLY A 748 25.50 11.33 -39.51
CA GLY A 748 25.65 10.65 -38.20
C GLY A 748 24.36 10.07 -37.61
N LYS A 749 23.87 8.92 -38.11
CA LYS A 749 22.73 8.19 -37.51
C LYS A 749 23.10 7.57 -36.15
N PRO A 750 22.27 7.70 -35.10
CA PRO A 750 22.17 6.71 -34.02
C PRO A 750 21.48 5.42 -34.52
N SER A 751 21.74 4.29 -33.87
CA SER A 751 21.09 3.01 -34.18
C SER A 751 19.70 2.89 -33.52
N GLU A 752 18.73 2.42 -34.30
CA GLU A 752 17.49 1.85 -33.78
C GLU A 752 17.80 0.45 -33.23
N ASP A 753 17.72 0.27 -31.91
CA ASP A 753 17.49 -1.03 -31.28
C ASP A 753 17.12 -0.84 -29.80
N SER A 754 16.09 -1.57 -29.32
CA SER A 754 15.39 -1.51 -28.00
C SER A 754 13.96 -0.93 -28.00
N ALA A 755 13.10 -1.43 -28.90
CA ALA A 755 11.67 -1.39 -28.66
C ALA A 755 11.35 -2.15 -27.35
N LYS A 756 10.56 -1.54 -26.45
CA LYS A 756 10.07 -2.23 -25.25
C LYS A 756 8.99 -3.23 -25.65
N PRO A 757 9.08 -4.53 -25.28
CA PRO A 757 7.90 -5.37 -25.28
C PRO A 757 6.92 -4.89 -24.19
N ALA A 758 5.62 -4.91 -24.49
CA ALA A 758 4.60 -4.95 -23.45
C ALA A 758 4.66 -6.31 -22.75
N ALA A 759 4.31 -6.37 -21.46
CA ALA A 759 4.46 -7.58 -20.66
C ALA A 759 3.15 -8.37 -20.55
N GLU A 760 3.02 -9.44 -21.33
CA GLU A 760 2.06 -10.52 -21.06
C GLU A 760 2.78 -11.77 -20.52
N PRO A 761 2.52 -12.12 -19.24
CA PRO A 761 2.49 -13.52 -18.84
C PRO A 761 1.19 -13.87 -18.08
N PRO A 762 0.57 -15.04 -18.33
CA PRO A 762 -0.51 -15.53 -17.47
C PRO A 762 0.04 -15.88 -16.08
N LEU A 763 -0.72 -15.57 -15.03
CA LEU A 763 -0.34 -15.75 -13.62
C LEU A 763 0.10 -17.19 -13.26
N PHE A 764 -0.35 -18.20 -14.01
CA PHE A 764 0.04 -19.59 -13.85
C PHE A 764 0.29 -20.24 -15.21
N GLY A 765 1.34 -21.07 -15.28
CA GLY A 765 1.59 -21.92 -16.44
C GLY A 765 0.56 -23.04 -16.52
N ILE A 766 -0.37 -22.93 -17.48
CA ILE A 766 -1.26 -24.02 -17.88
C ILE A 766 -0.86 -24.45 -19.30
N ALA A 767 -0.19 -25.59 -19.41
CA ALA A 767 0.11 -26.19 -20.69
C ALA A 767 -1.19 -26.63 -21.41
N GLY A 768 -1.33 -26.29 -22.69
CA GLY A 768 -2.49 -26.68 -23.50
C GLY A 768 -3.61 -25.63 -23.58
N LEU A 769 -3.29 -24.39 -23.95
CA LEU A 769 -4.31 -23.42 -24.39
C LEU A 769 -5.01 -23.94 -25.65
N ALA A 770 -6.33 -24.15 -25.57
CA ALA A 770 -7.13 -24.44 -26.76
C ALA A 770 -7.01 -23.29 -27.79
N PRO A 771 -7.00 -23.59 -29.11
CA PRO A 771 -6.95 -22.57 -30.17
C PRO A 771 -7.96 -21.42 -29.98
N ARG A 772 -7.46 -20.21 -29.66
CA ARG A 772 -8.27 -19.02 -29.40
C ARG A 772 -8.28 -18.12 -30.63
N MET A 773 -9.42 -17.97 -31.30
CA MET A 773 -9.58 -16.95 -32.35
C MET A 773 -9.36 -15.56 -31.73
N VAL A 774 -8.43 -14.79 -32.28
CA VAL A 774 -8.07 -13.43 -31.81
C VAL A 774 -8.83 -12.39 -32.64
N ARG A 775 -8.74 -12.51 -33.96
CA ARG A 775 -9.27 -11.53 -34.91
C ARG A 775 -9.76 -12.26 -36.17
N LYS A 776 -10.78 -11.70 -36.81
CA LYS A 776 -11.24 -12.15 -38.13
C LYS A 776 -11.10 -11.01 -39.13
N MET A 777 -10.39 -11.26 -40.22
CA MET A 777 -10.16 -10.34 -41.33
C MET A 777 -10.83 -10.90 -42.60
N ASP A 778 -11.00 -10.08 -43.63
CA ASP A 778 -11.62 -10.51 -44.90
C ASP A 778 -10.83 -11.62 -45.61
N THR A 779 -9.50 -11.66 -45.42
CA THR A 779 -8.60 -12.64 -46.05
C THR A 779 -8.20 -13.79 -45.13
N HIS A 780 -8.15 -13.59 -43.82
CA HIS A 780 -7.62 -14.56 -42.85
C HIS A 780 -8.38 -14.52 -41.51
N THR A 781 -8.44 -15.67 -40.83
CA THR A 781 -8.80 -15.76 -39.40
C THR A 781 -7.51 -15.92 -38.59
N ILE A 782 -7.26 -15.01 -37.65
CA ILE A 782 -6.13 -15.07 -36.73
C ILE A 782 -6.51 -15.90 -35.51
N ILE A 783 -5.72 -16.93 -35.21
CA ILE A 783 -5.89 -17.81 -34.05
C ILE A 783 -4.58 -17.88 -33.27
N PHE A 784 -4.64 -17.66 -31.96
CA PHE A 784 -3.52 -17.82 -31.04
C PHE A 784 -3.51 -19.23 -30.44
N HIS A 785 -2.35 -19.87 -30.45
CA HIS A 785 -2.13 -21.18 -29.86
C HIS A 785 -0.64 -21.34 -29.48
N ASN A 786 -0.36 -21.89 -28.30
CA ASN A 786 1.00 -22.21 -27.81
C ASN A 786 2.07 -21.09 -27.99
N GLY A 787 1.68 -19.82 -27.81
CA GLY A 787 2.60 -18.68 -27.93
C GLY A 787 2.85 -18.18 -29.36
N TRP A 788 2.03 -18.59 -30.33
CA TRP A 788 2.12 -18.16 -31.73
C TRP A 788 0.76 -17.69 -32.24
N TYR A 789 0.80 -16.66 -33.10
CA TYR A 789 -0.35 -16.19 -33.88
C TYR A 789 -0.33 -16.87 -35.26
N TYR A 790 -1.42 -17.56 -35.59
CA TYR A 790 -1.62 -18.28 -36.85
C TYR A 790 -2.65 -17.54 -37.71
N GLY A 791 -2.24 -17.07 -38.89
CA GLY A 791 -3.12 -16.50 -39.90
C GLY A 791 -3.61 -17.59 -40.85
N ILE A 792 -4.85 -18.02 -40.70
CA ILE A 792 -5.47 -19.07 -41.53
C ILE A 792 -6.27 -18.40 -42.66
N PRO A 793 -5.92 -18.58 -43.95
CA PRO A 793 -6.69 -18.03 -45.06
C PRO A 793 -8.17 -18.40 -44.99
N ALA A 794 -9.06 -17.44 -45.22
CA ALA A 794 -10.52 -17.63 -45.19
C ALA A 794 -11.04 -18.65 -46.23
N ALA A 795 -10.21 -19.03 -47.21
CA ALA A 795 -10.47 -20.09 -48.17
C ALA A 795 -10.25 -21.52 -47.60
N LEU A 796 -9.51 -21.67 -46.49
CA LEU A 796 -9.33 -22.94 -45.79
C LEU A 796 -10.45 -23.13 -44.77
N SER A 797 -11.52 -23.82 -45.18
CA SER A 797 -12.75 -23.99 -44.39
C SER A 797 -12.60 -24.77 -43.08
N SER A 798 -11.51 -25.51 -42.90
CA SER A 798 -11.13 -26.15 -41.64
C SER A 798 -9.64 -26.48 -41.63
N VAL A 799 -8.92 -26.05 -40.60
CA VAL A 799 -7.53 -26.45 -40.34
C VAL A 799 -7.37 -26.80 -38.86
N ASP A 800 -6.76 -27.94 -38.58
CA ASP A 800 -6.29 -28.28 -37.25
C ASP A 800 -4.89 -27.67 -37.02
N ILE A 801 -4.84 -26.53 -36.32
CA ILE A 801 -3.58 -25.87 -35.96
C ILE A 801 -2.86 -26.51 -34.77
N THR A 802 -3.42 -27.56 -34.17
CA THR A 802 -2.73 -28.35 -33.12
C THR A 802 -1.78 -29.39 -33.72
N SER A 803 -1.94 -29.71 -35.01
CA SER A 803 -0.98 -30.54 -35.76
C SER A 803 0.36 -29.82 -35.97
N PRO A 804 1.52 -30.47 -35.73
CA PRO A 804 2.84 -29.93 -36.09
C PRO A 804 2.97 -29.58 -37.59
N GLU A 805 2.17 -30.21 -38.44
CA GLU A 805 2.17 -30.02 -39.89
C GLU A 805 1.42 -28.74 -40.33
N ALA A 806 0.67 -28.08 -39.43
CA ALA A 806 -0.15 -26.92 -39.76
C ALA A 806 0.66 -25.75 -40.36
N SER A 807 1.88 -25.50 -39.84
CA SER A 807 2.79 -24.48 -40.41
C SER A 807 3.50 -24.90 -41.71
N ALA A 808 3.21 -26.09 -42.25
CA ALA A 808 3.63 -26.52 -43.58
C ALA A 808 2.49 -26.42 -44.63
N ILE A 809 1.26 -26.07 -44.22
CA ILE A 809 0.13 -25.88 -45.14
C ILE A 809 0.30 -24.56 -45.91
N PRO A 810 0.36 -24.57 -47.25
CA PRO A 810 0.59 -23.37 -48.04
C PRO A 810 -0.45 -22.28 -47.77
N GLY A 811 0.03 -21.08 -47.43
CA GLY A 811 -0.80 -19.92 -47.12
C GLY A 811 -1.08 -19.68 -45.63
N ILE A 812 -0.75 -20.62 -44.74
CA ILE A 812 -0.85 -20.36 -43.29
C ILE A 812 0.40 -19.60 -42.82
N LEU A 813 0.18 -18.41 -42.29
CA LEU A 813 1.24 -17.55 -41.74
C LEU A 813 1.36 -17.80 -40.23
N ARG A 814 2.58 -17.80 -39.66
CA ARG A 814 2.81 -18.01 -38.23
C ARG A 814 3.86 -17.05 -37.68
N HIS A 815 3.45 -16.18 -36.76
CA HIS A 815 4.29 -15.10 -36.23
C HIS A 815 4.21 -15.02 -34.68
N PRO A 816 5.21 -14.41 -34.00
CA PRO A 816 5.25 -14.34 -32.54
C PRO A 816 4.33 -13.25 -31.96
N THR A 817 3.98 -12.22 -32.72
CA THR A 817 3.04 -11.15 -32.34
C THR A 817 1.83 -11.11 -33.29
N GLU A 818 0.76 -10.40 -32.92
CA GLU A 818 -0.37 -10.19 -33.83
C GLU A 818 0.01 -9.17 -34.92
N GLU A 819 0.82 -8.17 -34.56
CA GLU A 819 1.32 -7.11 -35.43
C GLU A 819 2.17 -7.67 -36.58
N ASP A 820 3.15 -8.52 -36.28
CA ASP A 820 3.98 -9.18 -37.28
C ASP A 820 3.12 -10.06 -38.21
N LEU A 821 2.08 -10.71 -37.68
CA LEU A 821 1.16 -11.51 -38.47
C LEU A 821 0.30 -10.63 -39.40
N ILE A 822 -0.22 -9.50 -38.90
CA ILE A 822 -1.01 -8.55 -39.68
C ILE A 822 -0.14 -7.93 -40.79
N VAL A 823 1.11 -7.55 -40.48
CA VAL A 823 2.08 -7.08 -41.49
C VAL A 823 2.33 -8.16 -42.53
N ALA A 824 2.54 -9.43 -42.14
CA ALA A 824 2.72 -10.52 -43.10
C ALA A 824 1.46 -10.81 -43.95
N ILE A 825 0.26 -10.70 -43.36
CA ILE A 825 -1.02 -10.80 -44.09
C ILE A 825 -1.13 -9.65 -45.11
N GLU A 826 -0.85 -8.41 -44.71
CA GLU A 826 -0.87 -7.24 -45.59
C GLU A 826 0.20 -7.34 -46.69
N GLU A 827 1.41 -7.82 -46.39
CA GLU A 827 2.46 -8.03 -47.38
C GLU A 827 2.13 -9.16 -48.35
N SER A 828 1.46 -10.23 -47.89
CA SER A 828 0.91 -11.25 -48.79
C SER A 828 -0.15 -10.67 -49.73
N ALA A 829 -0.94 -9.70 -49.26
CA ALA A 829 -1.96 -9.01 -50.06
C ALA A 829 -1.37 -8.02 -51.08
N ARG A 830 -0.17 -7.45 -50.83
CA ARG A 830 0.53 -6.54 -51.76
C ARG A 830 0.96 -7.19 -53.08
N TRP A 831 0.93 -8.52 -53.21
CA TRP A 831 1.37 -9.27 -54.41
C TRP A 831 0.24 -9.93 -55.23
N ALA A 832 -1.02 -9.72 -54.86
CA ALA A 832 -2.17 -10.03 -55.73
C ALA A 832 -2.47 -8.81 -56.63
N ASN A 833 -2.92 -8.95 -57.88
CA ASN A 833 -4.16 -9.63 -58.23
C ASN A 833 -4.32 -9.84 -59.76
N SER A 834 -5.39 -10.53 -60.17
CA SER A 834 -5.78 -10.72 -61.58
C SER A 834 -7.05 -9.94 -61.98
N ARG A 835 -7.30 -8.81 -61.32
CA ARG A 835 -8.25 -7.74 -61.76
C ARG A 835 -7.66 -6.34 -61.53
N GLY A 836 -6.34 -6.22 -61.63
CA GLY A 836 -5.57 -5.07 -61.19
C GLY A 836 -5.72 -3.83 -62.06
N HIS A 837 -6.51 -2.88 -61.59
CA HIS A 837 -6.43 -1.48 -61.99
C HIS A 837 -6.50 -0.61 -60.73
N TYR A 838 -5.53 0.28 -60.57
CA TYR A 838 -5.52 1.38 -59.60
C TYR A 838 -5.41 2.68 -60.40
N ASP A 839 -6.25 3.67 -60.09
CA ASP A 839 -6.10 5.04 -60.59
C ASP A 839 -6.78 6.04 -59.63
N ASP A 840 -6.59 7.34 -59.89
CA ASP A 840 -6.12 8.29 -58.88
C ASP A 840 -7.15 9.02 -57.97
N GLN A 841 -6.60 9.57 -56.88
CA GLN A 841 -6.98 10.84 -56.22
C GLN A 841 -8.41 11.40 -56.41
N LYS A 842 -9.43 10.85 -55.71
CA LYS A 842 -10.71 11.58 -55.54
C LYS A 842 -11.49 11.46 -54.23
N LYS A 843 -10.82 11.21 -53.09
CA LYS A 843 -11.41 11.51 -51.75
C LYS A 843 -10.44 11.94 -50.65
N GLN A 844 -9.33 12.62 -51.00
CA GLN A 844 -8.53 13.43 -50.06
C GLN A 844 -9.30 14.68 -49.57
N ARG A 845 -10.47 14.49 -48.93
CA ARG A 845 -11.26 15.56 -48.30
C ARG A 845 -12.01 15.14 -47.02
N GLU A 846 -11.89 13.88 -46.60
CA GLU A 846 -12.60 13.31 -45.44
C GLU A 846 -11.60 12.65 -44.45
N SER A 847 -10.41 13.24 -44.33
CA SER A 847 -9.48 13.01 -43.21
C SER A 847 -10.12 13.45 -41.88
N GLY A 848 -9.88 12.83 -40.73
CA GLY A 848 -8.77 11.96 -40.38
C GLY A 848 -8.09 12.49 -39.12
N SER A 849 -8.24 11.75 -38.02
CA SER A 849 -7.20 11.37 -37.04
C SER A 849 -5.89 12.19 -37.05
N TYR A 850 -5.39 12.70 -35.92
CA TYR A 850 -5.00 11.91 -34.72
C TYR A 850 -4.98 12.72 -33.40
N MET A 851 -4.75 12.02 -32.28
CA MET A 851 -4.51 12.53 -30.91
C MET A 851 -3.41 13.62 -30.83
N ARG A 852 -3.42 14.58 -29.89
CA ARG A 852 -3.10 14.39 -28.44
C ARG A 852 -3.68 15.44 -27.46
N VAL A 853 -3.91 15.26 -26.14
CA VAL A 853 -3.63 14.19 -25.11
C VAL A 853 -2.37 14.45 -24.22
N ASP A 854 -2.51 14.84 -22.92
CA ASP A 854 -1.50 14.92 -21.78
C ASP A 854 -2.22 15.37 -20.47
N SER A 855 -1.79 15.24 -19.19
CA SER A 855 -0.59 14.73 -18.47
C SER A 855 -0.97 14.32 -17.01
N VAL A 856 -0.81 13.08 -16.54
CA VAL A 856 0.33 12.53 -15.72
C VAL A 856 0.63 13.22 -14.36
N GLY A 857 0.12 12.60 -13.27
CA GLY A 857 0.47 12.79 -11.85
C GLY A 857 -0.48 11.96 -10.96
N GLU A 858 -0.17 11.51 -9.75
CA GLU A 858 1.07 11.59 -8.96
C GLU A 858 2.15 10.61 -9.46
N ARG A 859 3.43 10.92 -9.17
CA ARG A 859 4.50 9.92 -9.20
C ARG A 859 4.64 9.30 -7.81
N SER A 860 4.23 8.05 -7.65
CA SER A 860 5.07 7.12 -6.87
C SER A 860 6.47 7.16 -7.50
N GLU A 861 7.50 7.42 -6.69
CA GLU A 861 8.88 7.32 -7.17
C GLU A 861 9.18 5.84 -7.46
N SER A 862 8.87 5.40 -8.68
CA SER A 862 9.38 4.16 -9.24
C SER A 862 10.89 4.31 -9.30
N ILE A 863 11.59 3.82 -8.26
CA ILE A 863 13.03 4.01 -8.11
C ILE A 863 13.73 3.23 -9.21
N GLU A 864 14.00 3.90 -10.33
CA GLU A 864 14.67 3.32 -11.48
C GLU A 864 16.06 2.86 -11.06
N ILE A 865 16.24 1.55 -10.97
CA ILE A 865 17.55 0.94 -10.79
C ILE A 865 18.43 1.40 -11.95
N PRO A 866 19.63 1.98 -11.68
CA PRO A 866 20.50 2.48 -12.73
C PRO A 866 20.76 1.38 -13.78
N ARG A 867 20.73 1.73 -15.08
CA ARG A 867 20.84 0.74 -16.18
C ARG A 867 22.09 -0.15 -16.14
N LYS A 868 23.12 0.25 -15.39
CA LYS A 868 24.27 -0.56 -15.00
C LYS A 868 24.55 -0.29 -13.51
N PRO A 869 23.82 -0.94 -12.60
CA PRO A 869 23.98 -0.69 -11.17
C PRO A 869 25.28 -1.35 -10.69
N ARG A 870 25.76 -0.98 -9.51
CA ARG A 870 26.62 -1.84 -8.71
C ARG A 870 25.79 -2.43 -7.58
N ILE A 871 25.75 -3.76 -7.52
CA ILE A 871 25.04 -4.48 -6.46
C ILE A 871 26.01 -4.66 -5.29
N LEU A 872 25.61 -4.18 -4.12
CA LEU A 872 26.31 -4.35 -2.86
C LEU A 872 25.50 -5.31 -1.97
N ARG A 873 26.15 -6.35 -1.43
CA ARG A 873 25.52 -7.32 -0.53
C ARG A 873 25.87 -7.00 0.92
N VAL A 874 24.86 -6.82 1.76
CA VAL A 874 24.97 -6.57 3.21
C VAL A 874 24.17 -7.66 3.93
N GLY A 875 24.85 -8.74 4.31
CA GLY A 875 24.20 -9.93 4.86
C GLY A 875 23.27 -10.60 3.85
N LYS A 876 21.96 -10.56 4.11
CA LYS A 876 20.89 -11.05 3.22
C LYS A 876 20.33 -9.97 2.27
N MET A 877 20.73 -8.70 2.43
CA MET A 877 20.19 -7.59 1.65
C MET A 877 21.09 -7.23 0.47
N HIS A 878 20.49 -7.05 -0.71
CA HIS A 878 21.15 -6.53 -1.90
C HIS A 878 20.74 -5.07 -2.13
N ILE A 879 21.70 -4.24 -2.53
CA ILE A 879 21.53 -2.79 -2.68
C ILE A 879 22.13 -2.35 -4.01
N ALA A 880 21.30 -1.77 -4.89
CA ALA A 880 21.75 -1.16 -6.13
C ALA A 880 22.22 0.27 -5.89
N VAL A 881 23.40 0.61 -6.40
CA VAL A 881 23.97 1.97 -6.34
C VAL A 881 24.48 2.36 -7.73
N ASP A 882 24.46 3.65 -8.06
CA ASP A 882 25.06 4.14 -9.29
C ASP A 882 26.59 3.92 -9.31
N GLN A 883 27.12 3.45 -10.45
CA GLN A 883 28.55 3.15 -10.58
C GLN A 883 29.45 4.39 -10.57
N GLU A 884 29.00 5.55 -11.06
CA GLU A 884 29.79 6.79 -11.03
C GLU A 884 29.87 7.33 -9.59
N VAL A 885 28.78 7.26 -8.83
CA VAL A 885 28.75 7.66 -7.41
C VAL A 885 29.72 6.82 -6.58
N LEU A 886 29.89 5.52 -6.89
CA LEU A 886 30.89 4.66 -6.25
C LEU A 886 32.32 4.78 -6.81
N LYS A 887 32.56 5.51 -7.90
CA LYS A 887 33.93 5.80 -8.37
C LYS A 887 34.58 6.95 -7.62
N ASP A 888 33.81 7.92 -7.12
CA ASP A 888 34.35 9.01 -6.29
C ASP A 888 33.59 9.33 -4.97
N PRO A 889 33.24 8.34 -4.13
CA PRO A 889 32.52 8.59 -2.88
C PRO A 889 33.37 9.29 -1.81
N PHE A 890 34.67 9.47 -2.03
CA PHE A 890 35.63 10.08 -1.09
C PHE A 890 36.41 11.30 -1.63
N GLY A 891 36.14 11.76 -2.85
CA GLY A 891 36.60 13.05 -3.39
C GLY A 891 37.96 13.06 -4.11
N ARG A 892 37.92 13.08 -5.45
CA ARG A 892 38.99 13.34 -6.41
C ARG A 892 38.51 14.33 -7.48
N LYS A 893 38.52 15.61 -7.10
CA LYS A 893 38.25 16.79 -7.95
C LYS A 893 38.66 16.62 -9.43
N SER A 894 37.71 16.75 -10.36
CA SER A 894 37.81 17.67 -11.51
C SER A 894 36.59 17.65 -12.44
N SER A 895 35.97 18.81 -12.71
CA SER A 895 35.49 19.21 -14.07
C SER A 895 34.84 20.60 -14.13
N ILE A 896 35.45 21.65 -13.54
CA ILE A 896 35.26 23.02 -14.05
C ILE A 896 36.57 23.42 -14.73
N GLU A 897 36.65 23.21 -16.04
CA GLU A 897 37.48 23.98 -16.99
C GLU A 897 37.34 23.38 -18.40
N ARG A 898 37.22 24.23 -19.43
CA ARG A 898 37.32 23.80 -20.84
C ARG A 898 37.82 24.93 -21.74
N ARG A 899 39.15 24.95 -21.98
CA ARG A 899 39.88 25.74 -23.01
C ARG A 899 39.96 27.26 -22.76
N SER A 900 41.03 27.99 -23.15
CA SER A 900 42.38 27.58 -23.65
C SER A 900 43.34 28.79 -23.81
N ARG A 901 44.66 28.48 -23.90
CA ARG A 901 45.79 29.33 -24.36
C ARG A 901 46.25 30.48 -23.42
N GLY A 902 47.57 30.73 -23.36
CA GLY A 902 48.15 31.92 -22.70
C GLY A 902 49.55 31.73 -22.09
N GLU A 903 50.58 31.81 -22.94
CA GLU A 903 52.02 32.07 -22.72
C GLU A 903 52.64 32.30 -21.31
N GLU A 904 53.70 31.51 -21.05
CA GLU A 904 55.06 31.85 -20.57
C GLU A 904 55.44 32.56 -19.24
N ALA A 905 56.52 31.99 -18.67
CA ALA A 905 57.65 32.63 -17.96
C ALA A 905 57.54 33.16 -16.51
N GLY A 906 58.47 32.69 -15.64
CA GLY A 906 58.72 33.30 -14.32
C GLY A 906 59.44 32.41 -13.28
N LYS A 907 60.77 32.21 -13.38
CA LYS A 907 61.56 31.45 -12.37
C LYS A 907 61.82 32.26 -11.09
N ARG A 908 61.78 31.62 -9.90
CA ARG A 908 62.75 31.84 -8.79
C ARG A 908 62.72 30.73 -7.72
N ASN A 909 63.78 30.67 -6.92
CA ASN A 909 64.14 29.52 -6.08
C ASN A 909 63.56 29.54 -4.65
N VAL A 910 63.51 28.34 -4.04
CA VAL A 910 63.06 28.04 -2.67
C VAL A 910 64.15 28.38 -1.63
N SER A 911 63.75 28.78 -0.42
CA SER A 911 64.65 28.93 0.75
C SER A 911 64.58 27.74 1.72
N VAL A 912 65.69 27.49 2.43
CA VAL A 912 65.99 26.22 3.12
C VAL A 912 65.02 25.86 4.26
N TRP A 913 64.35 26.85 4.87
CA TRP A 913 63.50 26.68 6.06
C TRP A 913 62.37 25.65 5.92
N ARG A 914 61.85 25.40 4.70
CA ARG A 914 60.74 24.44 4.53
C ARG A 914 61.12 22.99 4.85
N ARG A 915 62.39 22.60 4.67
CA ARG A 915 62.88 21.21 4.87
C ARG A 915 63.12 20.79 6.32
N MET A 916 63.09 21.71 7.29
CA MET A 916 63.24 21.35 8.71
C MET A 916 61.91 21.07 9.42
N VAL A 917 60.78 21.45 8.82
CA VAL A 917 59.43 21.15 9.36
C VAL A 917 59.02 19.71 9.06
N GLU A 918 59.52 19.14 7.95
CA GLU A 918 59.19 17.80 7.42
C GLU A 918 59.77 16.63 8.25
N LEU A 919 60.45 16.90 9.38
CA LEU A 919 61.10 15.90 10.24
C LEU A 919 60.52 15.82 11.67
N LEU A 920 59.43 16.52 11.95
CA LEU A 920 58.71 16.47 13.24
C LEU A 920 57.38 15.72 13.07
N PRO A 921 56.96 14.86 14.03
CA PRO A 921 55.68 14.17 13.92
C PRO A 921 54.51 15.14 14.11
N GLU A 922 53.42 14.90 13.37
CA GLU A 922 52.23 15.76 13.33
C GLU A 922 51.61 16.03 14.72
N SER A 923 51.75 15.10 15.67
CA SER A 923 51.28 15.26 17.05
C SER A 923 52.02 16.36 17.82
N PHE A 924 53.32 16.55 17.56
CA PHE A 924 54.09 17.66 18.11
C PHE A 924 53.69 18.98 17.45
N GLU A 925 53.52 18.98 16.13
CA GLU A 925 53.10 20.19 15.41
C GLU A 925 51.69 20.64 15.81
N GLY A 926 50.75 19.70 15.97
CA GLY A 926 49.39 19.97 16.43
C GLY A 926 49.33 20.60 17.81
N GLU A 927 50.09 20.07 18.78
CA GLU A 927 50.12 20.62 20.14
C GLU A 927 50.85 21.96 20.21
N LEU A 928 51.95 22.15 19.46
CA LEU A 928 52.63 23.45 19.36
C LEU A 928 51.73 24.50 18.70
N ARG A 929 50.99 24.14 17.64
CA ARG A 929 49.96 24.99 17.02
C ARG A 929 48.82 25.30 18.01
N ARG A 930 48.43 24.37 18.89
CA ARG A 930 47.42 24.59 19.95
C ARG A 930 47.90 25.62 20.97
N LEU A 931 49.11 25.46 21.50
CA LEU A 931 49.72 26.39 22.46
C LEU A 931 49.90 27.80 21.85
N ILE A 932 50.38 27.90 20.61
CA ILE A 932 50.53 29.18 19.89
C ILE A 932 49.18 29.88 19.68
N ARG A 933 48.10 29.14 19.36
CA ARG A 933 46.74 29.71 19.26
C ARG A 933 46.25 30.18 20.63
N GLN A 934 46.40 29.36 21.66
CA GLN A 934 45.89 29.65 23.01
C GLN A 934 46.56 30.90 23.59
N GLU A 935 47.88 31.06 23.45
CA GLU A 935 48.60 32.25 23.92
C GLU A 935 48.29 33.52 23.11
N ARG A 936 48.00 33.40 21.80
CA ARG A 936 47.50 34.52 20.99
C ARG A 936 46.08 34.92 21.37
N PHE A 937 45.23 33.95 21.68
CA PHE A 937 43.84 34.16 22.11
C PHE A 937 43.78 34.86 23.48
N ASN A 938 44.58 34.38 24.44
CA ASN A 938 44.74 34.98 25.79
C ASN A 938 45.21 36.45 25.76
N ARG A 939 45.78 36.92 24.64
CA ARG A 939 46.35 38.28 24.48
C ARG A 939 45.44 39.25 23.71
N GLY A 940 44.26 38.82 23.27
CA GLY A 940 43.18 39.69 22.78
C GLY A 940 43.40 40.42 21.44
N ASN A 941 44.64 40.61 20.95
CA ASN A 941 44.88 41.23 19.64
C ASN A 941 46.26 40.89 19.03
N GLY A 942 46.25 40.22 17.87
CA GLY A 942 47.18 40.36 16.73
C GLY A 942 48.71 40.13 16.86
N GLY A 943 49.30 40.16 18.05
CA GLY A 943 50.76 40.25 18.21
C GLY A 943 51.56 39.03 17.73
N HIS A 944 52.74 39.27 17.16
CA HIS A 944 53.76 38.24 16.98
C HIS A 944 54.32 37.82 18.35
N LEU A 945 54.46 36.50 18.55
CA LEU A 945 55.21 35.93 19.68
C LEU A 945 56.71 36.14 19.45
N ASN A 946 57.48 36.37 20.51
CA ASN A 946 58.94 36.42 20.43
C ASN A 946 59.58 35.02 20.59
N ASP A 947 60.84 34.88 20.18
CA ASP A 947 61.53 33.59 20.15
C ASP A 947 61.67 32.94 21.53
N LEU A 948 61.75 33.75 22.60
CA LEU A 948 61.81 33.27 23.98
C LEU A 948 60.48 32.64 24.42
N GLN A 949 59.34 33.23 24.03
CA GLN A 949 58.01 32.67 24.28
C GLN A 949 57.79 31.36 23.52
N LEU A 950 58.23 31.29 22.26
CA LEU A 950 58.21 30.05 21.46
C LEU A 950 59.11 28.97 22.09
N ALA A 951 60.32 29.32 22.54
CA ALA A 951 61.23 28.41 23.22
C ALA A 951 60.63 27.82 24.51
N CYS A 952 59.86 28.60 25.28
CA CYS A 952 59.17 28.11 26.48
C CYS A 952 58.00 27.14 26.18
N MET A 953 57.40 27.16 24.98
CA MET A 953 56.34 26.23 24.59
C MET A 953 56.85 24.86 24.16
N LEU A 954 58.03 24.81 23.53
CA LEU A 954 58.65 23.60 22.98
C LEU A 954 58.71 22.42 23.98
N PRO A 955 59.20 22.58 25.22
CA PRO A 955 59.25 21.48 26.20
C PRO A 955 57.87 20.89 26.54
N HIS A 956 56.82 21.72 26.60
CA HIS A 956 55.48 21.26 26.94
C HIS A 956 54.90 20.37 25.83
N ALA A 957 55.06 20.79 24.57
CA ALA A 957 54.64 20.00 23.41
C ALA A 957 55.42 18.67 23.29
N VAL A 958 56.72 18.66 23.63
CA VAL A 958 57.52 17.41 23.69
C VAL A 958 56.98 16.44 24.76
N VAL A 959 56.71 16.91 25.98
CA VAL A 959 56.21 16.05 27.07
C VAL A 959 54.83 15.45 26.75
N VAL A 960 53.94 16.23 26.12
CA VAL A 960 52.63 15.72 25.67
C VAL A 960 52.79 14.65 24.59
N ALA A 961 53.59 14.93 23.55
CA ALA A 961 53.76 14.02 22.41
C ALA A 961 54.51 12.72 22.73
N TYR A 962 55.53 12.78 23.59
CA TYR A 962 56.46 11.66 23.82
C TYR A 962 56.35 10.97 25.19
N VAL A 963 55.60 11.50 26.17
CA VAL A 963 55.45 10.86 27.49
C VAL A 963 54.00 10.47 27.79
N LYS A 964 53.02 11.36 27.58
CA LYS A 964 51.61 11.08 27.97
C LYS A 964 50.91 10.04 27.08
N GLU A 965 51.04 10.12 25.76
CA GLU A 965 50.37 9.15 24.87
C GLU A 965 50.98 7.73 24.90
N PRO A 966 52.30 7.52 24.99
CA PRO A 966 52.86 6.19 25.24
C PRO A 966 52.33 5.53 26.53
N LEU A 967 52.16 6.30 27.61
CA LEU A 967 51.61 5.78 28.86
C LEU A 967 50.13 5.37 28.72
N LYS A 968 49.31 6.18 28.04
CA LYS A 968 47.92 5.79 27.68
C LYS A 968 47.88 4.54 26.80
N ARG A 969 48.80 4.41 25.83
CA ARG A 969 48.92 3.20 24.99
C ARG A 969 49.26 1.97 25.84
N ALA A 970 50.17 2.09 26.80
CA ALA A 970 50.50 1.00 27.73
C ALA A 970 49.29 0.59 28.59
N MET A 971 48.54 1.54 29.15
CA MET A 971 47.33 1.25 29.93
C MET A 971 46.24 0.54 29.08
N ARG A 972 46.04 0.96 27.83
CA ARG A 972 45.15 0.27 26.88
C ARG A 972 45.65 -1.13 26.47
N LEU A 973 46.94 -1.41 26.60
CA LEU A 973 47.53 -2.73 26.36
C LEU A 973 47.37 -3.67 27.57
N VAL A 974 47.40 -3.15 28.79
CA VAL A 974 47.07 -3.91 30.01
C VAL A 974 45.58 -4.23 30.07
N ALA A 975 44.71 -3.29 29.67
CA ALA A 975 43.27 -3.52 29.55
C ALA A 975 42.88 -4.60 28.51
N ARG A 976 43.80 -4.98 27.60
CA ARG A 976 43.59 -6.03 26.58
C ARG A 976 43.85 -7.46 27.05
N ARG A 977 43.78 -7.72 28.37
CA ARG A 977 43.78 -9.07 28.96
C ARG A 977 42.59 -9.30 29.90
N GLY A 978 41.39 -9.01 29.40
CA GLY A 978 40.12 -9.34 30.07
C GLY A 978 38.93 -9.18 29.13
N VAL A 979 38.46 -10.31 28.57
CA VAL A 979 37.15 -10.55 27.92
C VAL A 979 36.59 -9.42 27.04
N GLY A 980 36.71 -9.56 25.71
CA GLY A 980 35.99 -8.73 24.74
C GLY A 980 36.55 -8.80 23.31
N ASN A 981 35.85 -9.51 22.41
CA ASN A 981 36.20 -9.55 20.99
C ASN A 981 35.50 -8.40 20.23
N GLU A 982 36.14 -7.23 20.16
CA GLU A 982 35.75 -6.18 19.21
C GLU A 982 36.27 -6.53 17.81
N THR A 983 35.49 -7.30 17.04
CA THR A 983 35.67 -7.38 15.58
C THR A 983 35.23 -6.06 14.91
N PRO A 984 35.88 -5.61 13.82
CA PRO A 984 35.49 -4.37 13.15
C PRO A 984 34.08 -4.46 12.56
N ILE A 985 33.18 -3.57 12.98
CA ILE A 985 31.83 -3.47 12.44
C ILE A 985 31.92 -2.85 11.03
N GLY A 986 31.70 -3.67 10.00
CA GLY A 986 31.53 -3.22 8.62
C GLY A 986 31.77 -4.32 7.59
N VAL A 987 30.94 -4.39 6.56
CA VAL A 987 31.02 -5.39 5.48
C VAL A 987 32.05 -4.95 4.44
N PRO A 988 33.09 -5.76 4.14
CA PRO A 988 34.07 -5.43 3.10
C PRO A 988 33.46 -5.61 1.70
N VAL A 989 33.73 -4.68 0.78
CA VAL A 989 33.19 -4.74 -0.59
C VAL A 989 34.20 -5.40 -1.53
N LYS A 990 33.77 -6.43 -2.27
CA LYS A 990 34.59 -7.19 -3.24
C LYS A 990 35.21 -6.24 -4.28
N GLY A 991 36.53 -6.32 -4.43
CA GLY A 991 37.30 -5.49 -5.35
C GLY A 991 37.57 -4.05 -4.89
N GLU A 992 37.07 -3.62 -3.72
CA GLU A 992 37.13 -2.22 -3.29
C GLU A 992 38.00 -1.96 -2.06
N ASN A 993 38.49 -0.72 -1.99
CA ASN A 993 39.27 -0.22 -0.86
C ASN A 993 38.38 0.49 0.19
N PHE A 994 37.15 0.01 0.41
CA PHE A 994 36.22 0.53 1.41
C PHE A 994 35.31 -0.58 1.98
N SER A 995 34.63 -0.27 3.09
CA SER A 995 33.63 -1.12 3.72
C SER A 995 32.32 -0.37 3.96
N ILE A 996 31.21 -1.09 4.05
CA ILE A 996 29.89 -0.56 4.42
C ILE A 996 29.76 -0.68 5.93
N LEU A 997 29.60 0.44 6.65
CA LEU A 997 29.34 0.43 8.10
C LEU A 997 27.87 0.15 8.40
N SER A 998 26.99 0.83 7.67
CA SER A 998 25.57 0.84 7.93
C SER A 998 24.76 1.10 6.65
N VAL A 999 23.51 0.71 6.73
CA VAL A 999 22.43 0.97 5.76
C VAL A 999 21.27 1.50 6.60
N VAL A 1000 20.66 2.61 6.18
CA VAL A 1000 19.45 3.16 6.83
C VAL A 1000 18.46 3.58 5.75
N THR A 1001 17.21 3.12 5.84
CA THR A 1001 16.13 3.56 4.93
C THR A 1001 15.91 5.08 5.03
N LYS A 1002 15.83 5.74 3.87
CA LYS A 1002 15.73 7.20 3.75
C LYS A 1002 14.45 7.70 4.43
N ASN A 1003 14.59 8.64 5.36
CA ASN A 1003 13.51 9.21 6.19
C ASN A 1003 12.82 8.20 7.13
N ALA A 1004 13.41 7.03 7.43
CA ALA A 1004 12.87 6.10 8.42
C ALA A 1004 12.68 6.78 9.78
N GLN A 1005 11.61 6.43 10.50
CA GLN A 1005 11.30 6.95 11.83
C GLN A 1005 11.14 5.81 12.85
N PRO A 1006 11.59 5.96 14.10
CA PRO A 1006 11.45 4.94 15.13
C PRO A 1006 10.00 4.86 15.65
N GLU A 1007 9.33 3.73 15.42
CA GLU A 1007 7.99 3.46 15.96
C GLU A 1007 8.11 2.82 17.35
N LEU A 1008 7.74 3.55 18.41
CA LEU A 1008 7.56 2.95 19.74
C LEU A 1008 6.34 2.02 19.72
N LEU A 1009 6.56 0.72 19.91
CA LEU A 1009 5.48 -0.26 19.98
C LEU A 1009 4.85 -0.28 21.37
N TRP A 1010 5.67 -0.51 22.41
CA TRP A 1010 5.31 -0.43 23.83
C TRP A 1010 6.56 -0.50 24.72
N THR A 1011 6.36 -0.39 26.04
CA THR A 1011 7.41 -0.48 27.06
C THR A 1011 7.33 -1.81 27.83
N ILE A 1012 8.47 -2.43 28.12
CA ILE A 1012 8.61 -3.70 28.84
C ILE A 1012 9.68 -3.54 29.93
N GLY A 1013 9.27 -3.33 31.18
CA GLY A 1013 10.20 -3.01 32.26
C GLY A 1013 11.03 -1.75 31.94
N ASN A 1014 12.34 -1.84 32.08
CA ASN A 1014 13.28 -0.73 31.83
C ASN A 1014 13.66 -0.57 30.34
N TYR A 1015 12.88 -1.16 29.42
CA TYR A 1015 13.15 -1.15 27.99
C TYR A 1015 11.94 -0.65 27.20
N ASN A 1016 12.19 0.21 26.21
CA ASN A 1016 11.22 0.55 25.17
C ASN A 1016 11.44 -0.38 23.97
N LEU A 1017 10.39 -1.08 23.54
CA LEU A 1017 10.40 -1.87 22.31
C LEU A 1017 10.10 -0.95 21.13
N VAL A 1018 11.12 -0.66 20.33
CA VAL A 1018 11.06 0.25 19.17
C VAL A 1018 11.27 -0.54 17.88
N LYS A 1019 10.43 -0.31 16.88
CA LYS A 1019 10.60 -0.81 15.50
C LYS A 1019 11.29 0.27 14.68
N PHE A 1020 12.44 -0.03 14.08
CA PHE A 1020 13.16 0.88 13.20
C PHE A 1020 13.81 0.10 12.05
N ASP A 1021 13.67 0.60 10.83
CA ASP A 1021 14.22 0.02 9.60
C ASP A 1021 14.07 -1.52 9.46
N GLY A 1022 12.86 -2.01 9.77
CA GLY A 1022 12.51 -3.44 9.71
C GLY A 1022 12.97 -4.29 10.88
N MET A 1023 13.84 -3.77 11.77
CA MET A 1023 14.34 -4.46 12.96
C MET A 1023 13.59 -4.04 14.23
N PHE A 1024 13.64 -4.87 15.27
CA PHE A 1024 13.11 -4.56 16.59
C PHE A 1024 14.25 -4.32 17.58
N TYR A 1025 14.12 -3.25 18.37
CA TYR A 1025 15.12 -2.78 19.31
C TYR A 1025 14.55 -2.73 20.73
N GLY A 1026 15.24 -3.36 21.68
CA GLY A 1026 15.02 -3.11 23.11
C GLY A 1026 15.93 -1.97 23.53
N VAL A 1027 15.39 -0.74 23.50
CA VAL A 1027 16.10 0.48 23.88
C VAL A 1027 16.03 0.65 25.41
N PRO A 1028 17.15 0.54 26.15
CA PRO A 1028 17.10 0.74 27.60
C PRO A 1028 16.76 2.20 27.94
N HIS A 1029 15.96 2.40 29.00
CA HIS A 1029 15.54 3.73 29.44
C HIS A 1029 16.74 4.62 29.78
N GLY A 1030 16.73 5.87 29.27
CA GLY A 1030 17.83 6.81 29.40
C GLY A 1030 18.94 6.67 28.35
N ALA A 1031 18.89 5.69 27.45
CA ALA A 1031 19.82 5.62 26.32
C ALA A 1031 19.49 6.69 25.26
N TYR A 1032 20.48 7.51 24.92
CA TYR A 1032 20.43 8.37 23.74
C TYR A 1032 20.67 7.52 22.48
N VAL A 1033 19.78 7.64 21.48
CA VAL A 1033 19.85 6.88 20.23
C VAL A 1033 19.80 7.82 19.04
N GLU A 1034 20.93 7.98 18.37
CA GLU A 1034 21.01 8.67 17.07
C GLU A 1034 20.66 7.67 15.96
N TRP A 1035 19.37 7.57 15.62
CA TRP A 1035 18.85 6.57 14.68
C TRP A 1035 19.54 6.62 13.30
N ASP A 1036 19.85 7.81 12.80
CA ASP A 1036 20.53 8.05 11.51
C ASP A 1036 22.07 7.86 11.53
N SER A 1037 22.66 7.52 12.69
CA SER A 1037 24.08 7.15 12.79
C SER A 1037 24.37 5.80 12.12
N GLY A 1038 23.37 4.90 12.09
CA GLY A 1038 23.51 3.52 11.66
C GLY A 1038 24.42 2.65 12.54
N LEU A 1039 24.81 3.11 13.73
CA LEU A 1039 25.68 2.38 14.67
C LEU A 1039 24.90 1.85 15.90
N LEU A 1040 23.60 1.59 15.73
CA LEU A 1040 22.64 1.29 16.80
C LEU A 1040 23.03 0.09 17.68
N SER A 1041 23.62 -0.94 17.07
CA SER A 1041 24.11 -2.14 17.77
C SER A 1041 25.37 -1.91 18.62
N SER A 1042 25.97 -0.72 18.57
CA SER A 1042 27.09 -0.32 19.44
C SER A 1042 26.65 0.42 20.72
N ILE A 1043 25.36 0.73 20.86
CA ILE A 1043 24.82 1.45 22.02
C ILE A 1043 24.76 0.49 23.23
N PRO A 1044 25.39 0.83 24.38
CA PRO A 1044 25.45 -0.05 25.54
C PRO A 1044 24.06 -0.50 26.04
N GLY A 1045 23.88 -1.80 26.18
CA GLY A 1045 22.62 -2.40 26.64
C GLY A 1045 21.49 -2.47 25.60
N MET A 1046 21.71 -1.98 24.37
CA MET A 1046 20.76 -2.12 23.27
C MET A 1046 20.52 -3.60 22.94
N LEU A 1047 19.26 -4.00 22.88
CA LEU A 1047 18.85 -5.33 22.43
C LEU A 1047 18.35 -5.22 20.98
N VAL A 1048 18.59 -6.25 20.17
CA VAL A 1048 18.18 -6.27 18.75
C VAL A 1048 17.64 -7.66 18.42
N GLY A 1049 16.60 -7.73 17.59
CA GLY A 1049 16.04 -8.98 17.08
C GLY A 1049 15.25 -8.78 15.78
N ASP A 1050 15.08 -9.86 15.03
CA ASP A 1050 14.34 -9.90 13.76
C ASP A 1050 12.81 -9.90 14.05
N THR A 1051 12.41 -10.25 15.28
CA THR A 1051 11.01 -10.27 15.72
C THR A 1051 10.77 -9.63 17.09
N ILE A 1052 9.53 -9.15 17.31
CA ILE A 1052 9.00 -8.74 18.61
C ILE A 1052 9.25 -9.80 19.69
N ALA A 1053 9.00 -11.07 19.38
CA ALA A 1053 9.08 -12.18 20.33
C ALA A 1053 10.51 -12.48 20.79
N GLU A 1054 11.51 -12.28 19.92
CA GLU A 1054 12.91 -12.39 20.29
C GLU A 1054 13.33 -11.28 21.26
N VAL A 1055 12.98 -10.02 20.97
CA VAL A 1055 13.36 -8.88 21.81
C VAL A 1055 12.61 -8.89 23.15
N ASP A 1056 11.31 -9.16 23.15
CA ASP A 1056 10.53 -9.42 24.38
C ASP A 1056 11.13 -10.58 25.19
N GLY A 1057 11.53 -11.67 24.52
CA GLY A 1057 12.22 -12.80 25.14
C GLY A 1057 13.59 -12.46 25.72
N LEU A 1058 14.36 -11.57 25.08
CA LEU A 1058 15.63 -11.05 25.60
C LEU A 1058 15.42 -10.15 26.82
N ILE A 1059 14.45 -9.23 26.76
CA ILE A 1059 14.09 -8.36 27.88
C ILE A 1059 13.63 -9.19 29.10
N ARG A 1060 12.79 -10.21 28.89
CA ARG A 1060 12.34 -11.13 29.95
C ARG A 1060 13.47 -11.97 30.55
N LYS A 1061 14.46 -12.39 29.75
CA LYS A 1061 15.66 -13.07 30.26
C LYS A 1061 16.52 -12.14 31.13
N LEU A 1062 16.64 -10.86 30.76
CA LEU A 1062 17.40 -9.86 31.51
C LEU A 1062 16.71 -9.43 32.81
N GLY A 1063 15.37 -9.44 32.86
CA GLY A 1063 14.60 -9.31 34.10
C GLY A 1063 14.49 -10.60 34.94
N GLY A 1064 15.28 -11.63 34.62
CA GLY A 1064 15.01 -13.02 35.01
C GLY A 1064 15.54 -13.53 36.34
N GLU A 1065 16.19 -12.72 37.19
CA GLU A 1065 16.82 -13.24 38.43
C GLU A 1065 16.82 -12.30 39.65
N SER A 1066 15.61 -11.92 40.11
CA SER A 1066 15.29 -11.46 41.49
C SER A 1066 13.76 -11.19 41.57
N GLY A 1067 13.08 -11.15 42.71
CA GLY A 1067 13.47 -11.23 44.12
C GLY A 1067 12.58 -10.28 44.94
N LYS A 1068 11.63 -10.81 45.74
CA LYS A 1068 10.55 -10.01 46.38
C LYS A 1068 11.07 -8.82 47.23
N VAL A 1069 10.66 -7.59 46.89
CA VAL A 1069 10.53 -6.43 47.81
C VAL A 1069 9.31 -5.58 47.41
N SER A 1070 8.75 -4.81 48.33
CA SER A 1070 7.49 -4.05 48.19
C SER A 1070 7.66 -2.52 48.16
N ALA A 1071 6.84 -1.87 47.31
CA ALA A 1071 6.20 -0.54 47.42
C ALA A 1071 6.87 0.63 48.18
N ALA A 1072 7.00 1.77 47.48
CA ALA A 1072 6.89 3.15 48.01
C ALA A 1072 6.51 4.15 46.87
N THR A 1073 6.00 5.33 47.22
CA THR A 1073 5.56 6.45 46.34
C THR A 1073 6.53 7.66 46.46
N SER A 1074 6.45 8.85 45.82
CA SER A 1074 5.56 9.55 44.85
C SER A 1074 6.23 10.86 44.34
N ASP A 1075 5.88 11.34 43.12
CA ASP A 1075 5.78 12.75 42.61
C ASP A 1075 6.99 13.77 42.73
N GLY A 1076 7.07 14.94 42.05
CA GLY A 1076 6.20 15.65 41.06
C GLY A 1076 6.74 17.05 40.58
N ARG A 1077 6.07 17.74 39.61
CA ARG A 1077 6.46 18.93 38.78
C ARG A 1077 6.26 20.34 39.42
N SER A 1078 6.83 21.53 39.09
CA SER A 1078 7.50 22.24 37.93
C SER A 1078 6.59 23.07 36.94
N HIS A 1079 6.77 24.42 36.78
CA HIS A 1079 6.18 25.47 35.83
C HIS A 1079 6.82 26.91 36.17
N ALA A 1080 6.49 28.21 35.81
CA ALA A 1080 6.05 28.95 34.57
C ALA A 1080 6.26 30.55 34.42
N SER A 1081 6.11 31.17 33.19
CA SER A 1081 5.86 32.61 32.68
C SER A 1081 6.86 33.52 31.79
N GLY A 1082 6.44 34.74 31.28
CA GLY A 1082 7.04 36.06 30.74
C GLY A 1082 8.10 36.35 29.58
N PHE A 1083 7.88 37.24 28.55
CA PHE A 1083 8.51 37.21 27.15
C PHE A 1083 9.56 38.25 26.57
N THR A 1084 10.35 37.86 25.52
CA THR A 1084 11.15 38.73 24.55
C THR A 1084 11.58 38.04 23.21
N LYS A 1085 12.47 38.67 22.39
CA LYS A 1085 13.32 38.04 21.34
C LYS A 1085 14.63 37.36 21.81
N SER A 1086 14.95 37.44 23.10
CA SER A 1086 15.82 36.53 23.86
C SER A 1086 15.35 36.66 25.32
N PRO A 1087 14.97 35.58 26.02
CA PRO A 1087 13.93 35.59 27.08
C PRO A 1087 14.12 36.60 28.24
N VAL A 1088 13.04 37.27 28.66
CA VAL A 1088 13.02 38.32 29.71
C VAL A 1088 12.40 37.73 30.95
N LEU A 1089 13.05 37.92 32.08
CA LEU A 1089 12.46 37.70 33.41
C LEU A 1089 11.47 38.84 33.76
N LEU A 1090 10.16 38.69 33.46
CA LEU A 1090 9.11 39.65 33.83
C LEU A 1090 8.70 39.58 35.33
N ARG A 1091 9.08 38.50 36.03
CA ARG A 1091 8.83 38.23 37.47
C ARG A 1091 9.76 37.11 37.95
N THR A 1092 9.78 36.83 39.25
CA THR A 1092 10.16 35.52 39.81
C THR A 1092 9.11 35.19 40.88
N MET A 1093 8.72 33.92 41.01
CA MET A 1093 7.74 33.44 41.97
C MET A 1093 8.38 32.36 42.85
N PRO A 1094 9.14 32.77 43.90
CA PRO A 1094 10.09 31.88 44.58
C PRO A 1094 9.49 31.02 45.69
N GLU A 1095 8.26 31.30 46.14
CA GLU A 1095 7.55 30.43 47.10
C GLU A 1095 6.88 29.25 46.36
N GLU A 1096 6.55 29.44 45.09
CA GLU A 1096 6.05 28.44 44.15
C GLU A 1096 7.18 27.72 43.38
N GLY A 1097 8.35 28.36 43.23
CA GLY A 1097 9.59 27.82 42.64
C GLY A 1097 9.80 28.09 41.14
N TYR A 1098 9.18 29.16 40.64
CA TYR A 1098 8.86 29.36 39.22
C TYR A 1098 9.46 30.67 38.65
N ASP A 1099 9.83 30.67 37.36
CA ASP A 1099 10.59 31.74 36.67
C ASP A 1099 10.10 32.06 35.23
N VAL A 1100 10.38 33.28 34.77
CA VAL A 1100 9.38 34.04 34.01
C VAL A 1100 9.92 34.91 32.84
N ILE A 1101 10.87 34.65 31.92
CA ILE A 1101 11.53 33.53 31.20
C ILE A 1101 10.74 32.87 30.05
N SER A 1102 10.49 33.61 28.94
CA SER A 1102 9.81 33.14 27.73
C SER A 1102 10.09 33.91 26.38
N TYR A 1103 9.72 33.30 25.22
CA TYR A 1103 10.37 33.30 23.86
C TYR A 1103 9.57 33.61 22.54
N GLU A 1104 9.55 34.84 21.99
CA GLU A 1104 8.84 35.34 20.74
C GLU A 1104 7.28 35.26 20.62
N GLY A 1105 6.51 36.22 21.19
CA GLY A 1105 5.05 36.43 20.98
C GLY A 1105 3.97 35.92 21.97
N TRP A 1106 4.28 35.19 23.05
CA TRP A 1106 3.32 34.52 23.97
C TRP A 1106 3.60 34.87 25.47
N ILE A 1107 3.36 33.94 26.41
CA ILE A 1107 3.84 33.83 27.82
C ILE A 1107 4.13 32.34 28.15
N TYR A 1108 5.39 31.92 28.45
CA TYR A 1108 5.77 30.49 28.72
C TYR A 1108 5.76 30.19 30.21
N GLY A 1109 6.88 29.72 30.79
CA GLY A 1109 6.79 28.36 31.31
C GLY A 1109 7.95 27.77 32.13
N MET A 1110 8.95 28.53 32.61
CA MET A 1110 10.15 27.90 33.19
C MET A 1110 10.15 27.67 34.72
N PRO A 1111 10.56 26.47 35.22
CA PRO A 1111 10.80 26.21 36.65
C PRO A 1111 12.28 26.33 37.04
N HIS A 1112 12.55 26.78 38.26
CA HIS A 1112 13.93 26.81 38.80
C HIS A 1112 14.60 25.42 38.82
N ALA A 1113 13.81 24.35 38.96
CA ALA A 1113 14.29 22.97 39.02
C ALA A 1113 14.86 22.41 37.69
N LEU A 1114 14.57 23.03 36.54
CA LEU A 1114 15.16 22.61 35.25
C LEU A 1114 16.50 23.29 34.95
N GLY A 1115 16.89 24.31 35.73
CA GLY A 1115 18.13 25.06 35.52
C GLY A 1115 18.07 26.05 34.34
N PRO A 1116 19.21 26.69 33.99
CA PRO A 1116 19.26 27.68 32.92
C PRO A 1116 19.18 27.01 31.54
N ILE A 1117 18.09 27.24 30.82
CA ILE A 1117 17.83 26.77 29.46
C ILE A 1117 17.79 27.97 28.51
N ASP A 1118 18.47 27.88 27.37
CA ASP A 1118 18.34 28.88 26.30
C ASP A 1118 17.12 28.57 25.44
N LEU A 1119 16.08 29.40 25.54
CA LEU A 1119 14.83 29.23 24.80
C LEU A 1119 14.95 29.56 23.30
N THR A 1120 16.11 30.02 22.83
CA THR A 1120 16.32 30.36 21.42
C THR A 1120 16.81 29.19 20.55
N GLU A 1121 17.24 28.08 21.16
CA GLU A 1121 17.77 26.90 20.43
C GLU A 1121 16.92 25.62 20.58
N ILE A 1122 15.88 25.60 21.44
CA ILE A 1122 15.06 24.41 21.74
C ILE A 1122 13.57 24.77 21.80
N ASP A 1123 12.70 23.97 21.15
CA ASP A 1123 11.25 24.05 21.39
C ASP A 1123 10.91 23.38 22.73
N VAL A 1124 10.51 24.20 23.70
CA VAL A 1124 10.29 23.79 25.10
C VAL A 1124 8.88 23.31 25.40
N LEU A 1125 7.98 23.24 24.40
CA LEU A 1125 6.57 22.85 24.61
C LEU A 1125 6.37 21.44 25.18
N GLU A 1126 7.31 20.52 24.99
CA GLU A 1126 7.20 19.13 25.50
C GLU A 1126 7.89 18.92 26.87
N MET A 1127 8.49 19.96 27.46
CA MET A 1127 9.21 19.79 28.73
C MET A 1127 8.26 19.54 29.91
N PRO A 1128 8.50 18.50 30.75
CA PRO A 1128 7.62 18.17 31.86
C PRO A 1128 7.50 19.30 32.88
N GLY A 1129 6.35 19.96 32.88
CA GLY A 1129 6.11 21.10 33.76
C GLY A 1129 6.58 22.42 33.15
N VAL A 1130 6.09 22.72 31.94
CA VAL A 1130 6.16 24.03 31.28
C VAL A 1130 4.72 24.44 30.88
N ILE A 1131 4.29 25.67 31.21
CA ILE A 1131 2.99 26.25 30.76
C ILE A 1131 3.26 27.14 29.53
N ARG A 1132 2.24 27.35 28.69
CA ARG A 1132 2.19 28.50 27.77
C ARG A 1132 0.77 29.01 27.54
N ASP A 1133 0.57 30.32 27.66
CA ASP A 1133 -0.61 31.06 27.15
C ASP A 1133 -0.14 32.28 26.34
N VAL A 1134 -1.02 33.15 25.83
CA VAL A 1134 -0.65 34.46 25.26
C VAL A 1134 -0.69 35.60 26.30
N SER A 1135 -1.35 35.41 27.44
CA SER A 1135 -1.58 36.42 28.48
C SER A 1135 -0.72 36.19 29.71
N ARG A 1136 -0.19 37.28 30.28
CA ARG A 1136 0.65 37.22 31.48
C ARG A 1136 -0.14 36.73 32.69
N ASP A 1137 -1.32 37.32 32.85
CA ASP A 1137 -2.20 37.06 33.99
C ASP A 1137 -2.80 35.66 33.93
N ALA A 1138 -2.98 35.08 32.73
CA ALA A 1138 -3.43 33.70 32.59
C ALA A 1138 -2.41 32.73 33.22
N VAL A 1139 -1.14 32.85 32.85
CA VAL A 1139 -0.09 31.98 33.40
C VAL A 1139 0.15 32.26 34.88
N GLU A 1140 0.27 33.52 35.31
CA GLU A 1140 0.48 33.81 36.75
C GLU A 1140 -0.67 33.31 37.63
N ASN A 1141 -1.91 33.23 37.13
CA ASN A 1141 -3.02 32.57 37.85
C ASN A 1141 -2.95 31.03 37.83
N GLU A 1142 -2.52 30.40 36.73
CA GLU A 1142 -2.39 28.94 36.65
C GLU A 1142 -1.28 28.42 37.59
N ILE A 1143 -0.19 29.17 37.71
CA ILE A 1143 0.87 28.97 38.72
C ILE A 1143 0.29 28.96 40.14
N LEU A 1144 -0.48 29.98 40.49
CA LEU A 1144 -1.07 30.12 41.82
C LEU A 1144 -2.11 29.03 42.10
N ALA A 1145 -2.84 28.55 41.09
CA ALA A 1145 -3.76 27.42 41.21
C ALA A 1145 -3.02 26.10 41.52
N LEU A 1146 -1.87 25.86 40.90
CA LEU A 1146 -0.99 24.71 41.21
C LEU A 1146 -0.41 24.82 42.63
N GLY A 1147 0.07 26.00 43.02
CA GLY A 1147 0.52 26.28 44.38
C GLY A 1147 -0.57 26.02 45.44
N HIS A 1148 -1.79 26.51 45.21
CA HIS A 1148 -2.92 26.27 46.11
C HIS A 1148 -3.38 24.81 46.20
N ASN A 1149 -3.14 23.99 45.17
CA ASN A 1149 -3.37 22.54 45.25
C ASN A 1149 -2.29 21.85 46.08
N ASN A 1150 -1.01 22.22 45.95
CA ASN A 1150 0.07 21.71 46.81
C ASN A 1150 -0.10 22.12 48.29
N VAL A 1151 -0.70 23.28 48.55
CA VAL A 1151 -1.07 23.73 49.92
C VAL A 1151 -2.32 22.98 50.47
N ARG A 1152 -3.04 22.19 49.64
CA ARG A 1152 -4.22 21.41 50.06
C ARG A 1152 -4.04 19.90 50.09
N SER A 1153 -2.96 19.35 49.52
CA SER A 1153 -2.59 17.94 49.68
C SER A 1153 -1.70 17.68 50.91
N CYS A 1154 -0.96 18.69 51.38
CA CYS A 1154 -0.06 18.59 52.54
C CYS A 1154 -0.70 19.02 53.88
N SER A 1155 -1.81 18.37 54.29
CA SER A 1155 -2.34 18.50 55.67
C SER A 1155 -3.18 17.31 56.12
N ALA A 1156 -2.85 16.72 57.28
CA ALA A 1156 -3.50 15.59 57.96
C ALA A 1156 -3.59 14.30 57.11
N VAL A 1157 -2.88 13.20 57.41
CA VAL A 1157 -2.15 12.81 58.64
C VAL A 1157 -0.87 13.65 58.87
N GLU A 1158 -0.48 14.10 60.07
CA GLU A 1158 -0.87 13.71 61.44
C GLU A 1158 -2.35 13.93 61.84
N ALA A 1159 -3.06 12.82 62.09
CA ALA A 1159 -4.23 12.62 62.97
C ALA A 1159 -4.74 11.18 62.80
#